data_AF-A0A6J0CHN7-F1
#
_entry.id   AF-A0A6J0CHN7-F1
#
_cell.length_a   1.000
_cell.length_b   1.000
_cell.length_c   1.000
_cell.angle_alpha   90.00
_cell.angle_beta   90.00
_cell.angle_gamma   90.00
#
_symmetry.space_group_name_H-M   'P 1'
#
loop_
_entity.id
_entity.type
_entity.pdbx_description
1 polymer ?
#
loop_
_entity_poly.entity_id
_entity_poly.type
_entity_poly.pdbx_seq_one_letter_code
_entity_poly.pdbx_strand_id
1 'polypeptide(L)'
;MALITLRRNFCHMSDFWIPGAVAALKIHPASHVQKAVKDRLRVWFCSLQPELVRVRFHHSYCKNFHSENGNDLHPAAEPWFSQVQEWNLPEQGLKNEDEETLYRRRLNSFLSPEEVLSFLSTLDTLPVSLASAALHRICEVGKRDGEPRLPQGVLDSSTFRALCLQCARDPSHLTNAGLVTALQALVLVPVDPQGSLMLSLRAECQSRLQRGGLEAHHLCLLGETLVRCQGSGCETLELVICQLQSENLETFAPEDIVAIYRILQACPEGVDRHQTFLNSVNSFALSVVSYLSPKSISHVLTALVALDQTHALPLVIKLGKCAVRYIPRFTNEELRKVLEAFVYFGHSDRFFTEALEQHVAALCLSLDPEVTSTVMEYCGRKRILSKPILDAVAETFVFQSEKFSPSQISELIEPFGKLNYLPPNAPVLFRKLESVLFAHFHRFPPKMLLRLLHSCSLIECHPVNFMSKIFSPFFLQRLQGKESYLDRVSLAQLTQLFMTSVLECAFYKGPKLLPQYHVTSFLTPCCSLETPVDLHLYKSVVIGLIDLLGSRLYFASKVLTPYCYTIDVEIKLDEDGFVLPFTVDEDVHKRVALCIDGPQRFCSNSNRLLGREAIKQRHLRLLGYQVVQVPYHELELLTSRFELVEYLQRKLFSQNSPVHW
;
A
#
# COMPACT_ATOMS: atom_id res chain seq x y z
N MET A 1 11.87 -7.54 -14.73
CA MET A 1 10.46 -7.94 -14.99
C MET A 1 9.97 -9.08 -14.08
N ALA A 2 10.45 -10.32 -14.22
CA ALA A 2 9.93 -11.47 -13.45
C ALA A 2 9.95 -11.29 -11.93
N LEU A 3 10.98 -10.64 -11.36
CA LEU A 3 11.10 -10.40 -9.90
C LEU A 3 10.12 -9.32 -9.36
N ILE A 4 9.84 -8.30 -10.16
CA ILE A 4 8.87 -7.24 -9.84
C ILE A 4 7.45 -7.80 -9.95
N THR A 5 7.17 -8.60 -10.97
CA THR A 5 5.91 -9.35 -11.11
C THR A 5 5.76 -10.39 -10.00
N LEU A 6 6.83 -11.09 -9.60
CA LEU A 6 6.84 -12.02 -8.46
C LEU A 6 6.49 -11.26 -7.17
N ARG A 7 7.14 -10.12 -6.92
CA ARG A 7 6.89 -9.26 -5.75
C ARG A 7 5.47 -8.71 -5.72
N ARG A 8 4.95 -8.21 -6.85
CA ARG A 8 3.56 -7.74 -6.98
C ARG A 8 2.58 -8.88 -6.70
N ASN A 9 2.84 -10.08 -7.22
CA ASN A 9 2.06 -11.29 -6.91
C ASN A 9 2.16 -11.71 -5.44
N PHE A 10 3.33 -11.56 -4.78
CA PHE A 10 3.49 -11.80 -3.35
C PHE A 10 2.81 -10.72 -2.49
N CYS A 11 2.78 -9.46 -2.93
CA CYS A 11 1.95 -8.42 -2.32
C CYS A 11 0.46 -8.77 -2.45
N HIS A 12 0.04 -9.42 -3.53
CA HIS A 12 -1.33 -9.89 -3.72
C HIS A 12 -1.67 -11.16 -2.91
N MET A 13 -0.69 -11.91 -2.41
CA MET A 13 -0.93 -13.01 -1.46
C MET A 13 -1.12 -12.45 -0.05
N SER A 14 -2.29 -12.69 0.55
CA SER A 14 -2.78 -12.12 1.83
C SER A 14 -1.86 -12.28 3.03
N ASP A 15 -0.93 -13.25 2.99
CA ASP A 15 -0.25 -13.77 4.17
C ASP A 15 1.29 -13.79 4.09
N PHE A 16 1.90 -13.32 2.98
CA PHE A 16 3.34 -13.56 2.71
C PHE A 16 4.23 -12.34 2.52
N TRP A 17 3.69 -11.12 2.51
CA TRP A 17 4.53 -9.96 2.29
C TRP A 17 5.20 -9.47 3.58
N ILE A 18 6.52 -9.72 3.68
CA ILE A 18 7.43 -9.09 4.64
C ILE A 18 8.36 -8.18 3.84
N PRO A 19 8.43 -6.86 4.13
CA PRO A 19 9.38 -5.97 3.46
C PRO A 19 10.82 -6.51 3.61
N GLY A 20 11.53 -6.69 2.49
CA GLY A 20 12.93 -7.13 2.47
C GLY A 20 13.19 -8.64 2.26
N ALA A 21 12.19 -9.52 2.27
CA ALA A 21 12.40 -10.97 2.11
C ALA A 21 13.04 -11.36 0.75
N VAL A 22 12.86 -10.54 -0.28
CA VAL A 22 13.43 -10.78 -1.62
C VAL A 22 14.83 -10.18 -1.79
N ALA A 23 15.26 -9.25 -0.93
CA ALA A 23 16.66 -8.78 -0.94
C ALA A 23 17.62 -9.92 -0.56
N ALA A 24 17.19 -10.85 0.29
CA ALA A 24 17.93 -12.07 0.62
C ALA A 24 18.07 -13.06 -0.56
N LEU A 25 17.15 -13.02 -1.54
CA LEU A 25 17.20 -13.88 -2.73
C LEU A 25 18.16 -13.36 -3.81
N LYS A 26 18.58 -12.09 -3.76
CA LYS A 26 19.60 -11.54 -4.69
C LYS A 26 21.02 -12.06 -4.42
N ILE A 27 21.29 -12.67 -3.25
CA ILE A 27 22.67 -12.92 -2.79
C ILE A 27 23.21 -14.33 -3.17
N HIS A 28 22.37 -15.25 -3.64
CA HIS A 28 22.85 -16.60 -4.02
C HIS A 28 22.30 -17.09 -5.37
N PRO A 29 23.15 -17.33 -6.39
CA PRO A 29 22.73 -18.04 -7.59
C PRO A 29 22.39 -19.50 -7.28
N ALA A 30 21.42 -20.01 -8.03
CA ALA A 30 20.79 -21.31 -7.85
C ALA A 30 21.75 -22.47 -8.15
N SER A 31 22.49 -22.94 -7.14
CA SER A 31 23.03 -24.31 -7.11
C SER A 31 23.46 -24.82 -5.73
N HIS A 32 23.45 -24.01 -4.66
CA HIS A 32 23.87 -24.45 -3.31
C HIS A 32 22.77 -24.45 -2.22
N VAL A 33 21.53 -24.13 -2.57
CA VAL A 33 20.43 -23.96 -1.60
C VAL A 33 20.04 -25.27 -0.89
N GLN A 34 20.22 -26.45 -1.50
CA GLN A 34 19.86 -27.72 -0.86
C GLN A 34 20.87 -28.22 0.20
N LYS A 35 22.12 -27.72 0.21
CA LYS A 35 23.14 -28.16 1.18
C LYS A 35 23.30 -27.17 2.36
N ALA A 36 23.21 -25.87 2.10
CA ALA A 36 23.31 -24.83 3.14
C ALA A 36 22.11 -24.81 4.12
N VAL A 37 20.92 -25.24 3.68
CA VAL A 37 19.74 -25.37 4.56
C VAL A 37 19.89 -26.57 5.50
N LYS A 38 20.61 -27.62 5.10
CA LYS A 38 20.82 -28.82 5.93
C LYS A 38 21.89 -28.59 7.02
N ASP A 39 22.91 -27.79 6.72
CA ASP A 39 23.99 -27.50 7.66
C ASP A 39 23.68 -26.35 8.64
N ARG A 40 22.84 -25.36 8.24
CA ARG A 40 22.37 -24.32 9.18
C ARG A 40 21.29 -24.79 10.16
N LEU A 41 20.65 -25.93 9.93
CA LEU A 41 19.68 -26.53 10.87
C LEU A 41 20.36 -27.30 12.02
N ARG A 42 21.67 -27.57 11.97
CA ARG A 42 22.41 -28.30 13.02
C ARG A 42 23.09 -27.42 14.08
N VAL A 43 23.17 -26.11 13.90
CA VAL A 43 23.84 -25.20 14.86
C VAL A 43 22.89 -24.66 15.93
N TRP A 44 21.59 -24.98 15.85
CA TRP A 44 20.59 -24.54 16.82
C TRP A 44 20.43 -25.43 18.06
N PHE A 45 21.41 -26.32 18.29
CA PHE A 45 21.55 -27.08 19.53
C PHE A 45 23.03 -27.14 19.91
N CYS A 46 23.49 -26.19 20.72
CA CYS A 46 24.46 -26.40 21.82
C CYS A 46 24.68 -25.11 22.61
N SER A 47 24.76 -25.28 23.92
CA SER A 47 24.94 -24.30 25.00
C SER A 47 26.23 -23.50 24.92
N LEU A 48 26.15 -22.17 25.14
CA LEU A 48 27.28 -21.33 25.54
C LEU A 48 26.82 -20.32 26.60
N GLN A 49 27.53 -20.30 27.74
CA GLN A 49 27.34 -19.43 28.89
C GLN A 49 27.65 -17.95 28.56
N PRO A 50 27.07 -16.97 29.29
CA PRO A 50 27.39 -15.56 29.09
C PRO A 50 28.52 -15.09 30.01
N GLU A 51 29.57 -14.50 29.42
CA GLU A 51 30.52 -13.65 30.14
C GLU A 51 30.00 -12.21 30.25
N LEU A 52 30.18 -11.64 31.44
CA LEU A 52 29.79 -10.32 31.88
C LEU A 52 30.76 -9.24 31.36
N VAL A 53 30.22 -8.17 30.76
CA VAL A 53 30.96 -6.90 30.60
C VAL A 53 30.12 -5.74 31.13
N ARG A 54 30.58 -5.15 32.23
CA ARG A 54 30.09 -3.90 32.83
C ARG A 54 30.66 -2.70 32.07
N VAL A 55 29.82 -1.70 31.77
CA VAL A 55 30.28 -0.32 31.50
C VAL A 55 29.45 0.66 32.32
N ARG A 56 30.17 1.54 33.04
CA ARG A 56 29.68 2.53 34.02
C ARG A 56 29.13 3.78 33.32
N PHE A 57 28.12 4.40 33.92
CA PHE A 57 27.71 5.78 33.63
C PHE A 57 28.42 6.75 34.58
N HIS A 58 28.91 7.87 34.04
CA HIS A 58 29.26 9.05 34.83
C HIS A 58 28.24 10.17 34.57
N HIS A 59 27.60 10.60 35.66
CA HIS A 59 26.89 11.87 35.78
C HIS A 59 27.89 12.99 36.05
N SER A 60 27.65 14.16 35.47
CA SER A 60 28.13 15.44 36.00
C SER A 60 27.01 16.48 35.95
N TYR A 61 27.01 17.30 37.00
CA TYR A 61 25.92 18.10 37.54
C TYR A 61 26.10 19.59 37.18
N CYS A 62 24.98 20.24 36.83
CA CYS A 62 24.54 21.64 37.01
C CYS A 62 25.51 22.85 36.93
N LYS A 63 25.04 23.92 36.25
CA LYS A 63 24.76 25.25 36.87
C LYS A 63 23.98 26.23 35.96
N ASN A 64 22.77 26.54 36.42
CA ASN A 64 21.92 27.75 36.41
C ASN A 64 22.31 29.01 35.61
N PHE A 65 21.30 29.67 35.01
CA PHE A 65 20.95 31.08 35.30
C PHE A 65 19.45 31.36 35.01
N HIS A 66 18.91 32.31 35.77
CA HIS A 66 17.49 32.57 36.03
C HIS A 66 16.78 33.50 35.02
N SER A 67 15.49 33.18 34.83
CA SER A 67 14.27 34.02 34.73
C SER A 67 14.35 35.51 35.12
N GLU A 68 13.66 36.39 34.37
CA GLU A 68 12.55 37.22 34.91
C GLU A 68 11.70 37.96 33.85
N ASN A 69 10.37 37.80 33.98
CA ASN A 69 9.23 38.72 33.84
C ASN A 69 9.01 39.69 32.66
N GLY A 70 7.73 39.77 32.26
CA GLY A 70 7.07 41.05 31.96
C GLY A 70 5.91 40.98 30.97
N ASN A 71 4.67 41.08 31.47
CA ASN A 71 3.42 41.22 30.71
C ASN A 71 2.95 42.69 30.67
N ASP A 72 2.19 43.01 29.61
CA ASP A 72 1.14 44.05 29.43
C ASP A 72 1.50 45.55 29.24
N LEU A 73 1.01 46.14 28.12
CA LEU A 73 -0.02 47.22 28.03
C LEU A 73 -0.09 47.89 26.61
N HIS A 74 -1.31 48.18 26.14
CA HIS A 74 -1.72 49.03 24.99
C HIS A 74 -2.10 50.47 25.49
N PRO A 75 -2.62 51.46 24.70
CA PRO A 75 -2.31 52.02 23.35
C PRO A 75 -2.30 53.60 23.31
N ALA A 76 -2.25 54.18 22.08
CA ALA A 76 -2.74 55.50 21.59
C ALA A 76 -1.78 56.71 21.44
N ALA A 77 -1.65 57.22 20.20
CA ALA A 77 -1.98 58.60 19.75
C ALA A 77 -1.22 59.04 18.46
N GLU A 78 -1.99 59.52 17.48
CA GLU A 78 -1.67 60.32 16.27
C GLU A 78 -1.20 61.77 16.62
N PRO A 79 -0.77 62.72 15.71
CA PRO A 79 -1.31 62.98 14.34
C PRO A 79 -0.38 63.57 13.21
N TRP A 80 -0.89 63.54 11.95
CA TRP A 80 -0.86 64.47 10.76
C TRP A 80 0.27 65.56 10.60
N PHE A 81 0.82 66.01 9.45
CA PHE A 81 0.43 66.25 8.02
C PHE A 81 1.65 66.25 7.07
N SER A 82 1.57 65.84 5.79
CA SER A 82 1.46 66.69 4.56
C SER A 82 2.19 65.96 3.39
N GLN A 83 1.99 66.14 2.08
CA GLN A 83 1.12 66.92 1.22
C GLN A 83 1.08 66.23 -0.16
N VAL A 84 0.01 66.44 -0.91
CA VAL A 84 -0.16 66.10 -2.33
C VAL A 84 0.78 66.94 -3.20
N GLN A 85 1.43 66.33 -4.19
CA GLN A 85 1.80 67.05 -5.41
C GLN A 85 1.92 66.10 -6.62
N GLU A 86 0.93 66.19 -7.51
CA GLU A 86 1.06 65.89 -8.92
C GLU A 86 2.18 66.74 -9.54
N TRP A 87 3.07 66.12 -10.32
CA TRP A 87 3.75 66.79 -11.41
C TRP A 87 3.77 65.89 -12.65
N ASN A 88 3.24 66.47 -13.71
CA ASN A 88 3.14 65.99 -15.07
C ASN A 88 4.52 65.87 -15.76
N LEU A 89 4.68 64.80 -16.56
CA LEU A 89 5.37 64.70 -17.86
C LEU A 89 6.92 64.96 -17.92
N PRO A 90 7.67 64.22 -18.76
CA PRO A 90 7.49 64.31 -20.21
C PRO A 90 7.37 62.98 -20.97
N GLU A 91 6.39 62.96 -21.87
CA GLU A 91 6.46 62.29 -23.16
C GLU A 91 7.80 62.65 -23.82
N GLN A 92 8.73 61.71 -23.87
CA GLN A 92 9.69 61.52 -24.97
C GLN A 92 10.63 60.37 -24.64
N GLY A 93 10.30 59.19 -25.16
CA GLY A 93 11.15 58.00 -25.07
C GLY A 93 10.57 56.76 -25.73
N LEU A 94 9.62 56.90 -26.68
CA LEU A 94 9.18 55.82 -27.55
C LEU A 94 10.31 55.49 -28.54
N LYS A 95 11.25 54.63 -28.14
CA LYS A 95 12.05 53.80 -29.04
C LYS A 95 12.27 52.42 -28.42
N ASN A 96 11.53 51.47 -28.98
CA ASN A 96 11.74 50.03 -28.98
C ASN A 96 11.45 49.28 -27.66
N GLU A 97 10.18 49.15 -27.28
CA GLU A 97 9.73 47.85 -26.79
C GLU A 97 9.70 46.91 -28.01
N ASP A 98 10.51 45.84 -28.00
CA ASP A 98 10.57 44.90 -29.11
C ASP A 98 9.16 44.37 -29.42
N GLU A 99 8.67 44.53 -30.67
CA GLU A 99 7.36 44.04 -31.12
C GLU A 99 7.10 42.57 -30.74
N GLU A 100 8.18 41.77 -30.67
CA GLU A 100 8.14 40.38 -30.21
C GLU A 100 7.60 40.22 -28.78
N THR A 101 7.92 41.14 -27.87
CA THR A 101 7.46 41.09 -26.47
C THR A 101 5.96 41.36 -26.34
N LEU A 102 5.41 42.23 -27.20
CA LEU A 102 3.97 42.50 -27.29
C LEU A 102 3.22 41.28 -27.85
N TYR A 103 3.76 40.65 -28.90
CA TYR A 103 3.19 39.42 -29.45
C TYR A 103 3.20 38.27 -28.44
N ARG A 104 4.26 38.14 -27.63
CA ARG A 104 4.33 37.12 -26.56
C ARG A 104 3.30 37.35 -25.44
N ARG A 105 3.11 38.59 -24.97
CA ARG A 105 2.07 38.89 -23.96
C ARG A 105 0.68 38.53 -24.49
N ARG A 106 0.42 38.82 -25.76
CA ARG A 106 -0.85 38.50 -26.41
C ARG A 106 -1.05 36.99 -26.56
N LEU A 107 -0.02 36.25 -26.97
CA LEU A 107 -0.05 34.78 -27.02
C LEU A 107 -0.42 34.15 -25.67
N ASN A 108 0.18 34.63 -24.58
CA ASN A 108 -0.08 34.11 -23.24
C ASN A 108 -1.50 34.38 -22.72
N SER A 109 -2.24 35.32 -23.33
CA SER A 109 -3.61 35.66 -22.94
C SER A 109 -4.69 34.75 -23.54
N PHE A 110 -4.37 33.98 -24.59
CA PHE A 110 -5.34 33.12 -25.27
C PHE A 110 -5.67 31.87 -24.47
N LEU A 111 -6.93 31.44 -24.48
CA LEU A 111 -7.44 30.32 -23.69
C LEU A 111 -7.81 29.09 -24.53
N SER A 112 -7.77 29.21 -25.87
CA SER A 112 -8.05 28.11 -26.79
C SER A 112 -6.98 28.00 -27.89
N PRO A 113 -6.67 26.78 -28.37
CA PRO A 113 -5.69 26.61 -29.45
C PRO A 113 -6.16 27.23 -30.77
N GLU A 114 -7.47 27.35 -30.99
CA GLU A 114 -8.08 28.02 -32.14
C GLU A 114 -7.81 29.54 -32.14
N GLU A 115 -7.89 30.19 -30.97
CA GLU A 115 -7.51 31.60 -30.82
C GLU A 115 -6.03 31.82 -31.18
N VAL A 116 -5.15 30.94 -30.69
CA VAL A 116 -3.71 31.02 -30.98
C VAL A 116 -3.45 30.84 -32.49
N LEU A 117 -4.06 29.83 -33.12
CA LEU A 117 -3.90 29.59 -34.56
C LEU A 117 -4.48 30.73 -35.42
N SER A 118 -5.60 31.32 -35.00
CA SER A 118 -6.20 32.47 -35.69
C SER A 118 -5.29 33.69 -35.63
N PHE A 119 -4.69 33.96 -34.46
CA PHE A 119 -3.72 35.04 -34.29
C PHE A 119 -2.48 34.82 -35.15
N LEU A 120 -1.95 33.59 -35.20
CA LEU A 120 -0.78 33.27 -36.02
C LEU A 120 -1.05 33.40 -37.53
N SER A 121 -2.29 33.17 -37.96
CA SER A 121 -2.68 33.38 -39.36
C SER A 121 -2.75 34.85 -39.78
N THR A 122 -2.73 35.79 -38.82
CA THR A 122 -2.72 37.24 -39.09
C THR A 122 -1.32 37.85 -39.18
N LEU A 123 -0.25 37.07 -38.96
CA LEU A 123 1.13 37.55 -38.98
C LEU A 123 1.80 37.22 -40.32
N ASP A 124 2.36 38.25 -40.98
CA ASP A 124 3.07 38.10 -42.27
C ASP A 124 4.43 37.39 -42.13
N THR A 125 5.13 37.62 -41.02
CA THR A 125 6.39 36.97 -40.68
C THR A 125 6.35 36.47 -39.25
N LEU A 126 6.64 35.18 -39.05
CA LEU A 126 6.69 34.59 -37.73
C LEU A 126 8.16 34.39 -37.31
N PRO A 127 8.69 35.09 -36.31
CA PRO A 127 10.01 34.80 -35.76
C PRO A 127 10.06 33.38 -35.16
N VAL A 128 11.20 32.68 -35.27
CA VAL A 128 11.38 31.30 -34.73
C VAL A 128 11.12 31.24 -33.22
N SER A 129 11.50 32.30 -32.51
CA SER A 129 11.27 32.49 -31.09
C SER A 129 9.76 32.57 -30.74
N LEU A 130 8.99 33.32 -31.54
CA LEU A 130 7.54 33.42 -31.43
C LEU A 130 6.84 32.11 -31.83
N ALA A 131 7.37 31.40 -32.84
CA ALA A 131 6.86 30.10 -33.26
C ALA A 131 6.92 29.06 -32.13
N SER A 132 8.03 29.01 -31.40
CA SER A 132 8.18 28.11 -30.25
C SER A 132 7.22 28.44 -29.09
N ALA A 133 7.00 29.72 -28.82
CA ALA A 133 6.06 30.20 -27.80
C ALA A 133 4.60 29.91 -28.20
N ALA A 134 4.27 30.05 -29.49
CA ALA A 134 2.94 29.71 -30.00
C ALA A 134 2.67 28.20 -29.93
N LEU A 135 3.64 27.36 -30.30
CA LEU A 135 3.55 25.92 -30.13
C LEU A 135 3.39 25.52 -28.66
N HIS A 136 4.10 26.20 -27.73
CA HIS A 136 3.91 26.03 -26.28
C HIS A 136 2.45 26.26 -25.93
N ARG A 137 1.92 27.43 -26.28
CA ARG A 137 0.59 27.84 -25.85
C ARG A 137 -0.47 26.91 -26.41
N ILE A 138 -0.42 26.56 -27.69
CA ILE A 138 -1.34 25.60 -28.33
C ILE A 138 -1.38 24.27 -27.55
N CYS A 139 -0.22 23.79 -27.12
CA CYS A 139 -0.13 22.54 -26.36
C CYS A 139 -0.51 22.68 -24.89
N GLU A 140 -0.36 23.86 -24.32
CA GLU A 140 -0.80 24.18 -22.96
C GLU A 140 -2.33 24.25 -22.88
N VAL A 141 -2.96 25.06 -23.73
CA VAL A 141 -4.43 25.24 -23.74
C VAL A 141 -5.17 24.09 -24.42
N GLY A 142 -4.48 23.31 -25.26
CA GLY A 142 -5.03 22.12 -25.90
C GLY A 142 -5.04 20.86 -25.03
N LYS A 143 -4.38 20.86 -23.87
CA LYS A 143 -4.41 19.74 -22.91
C LYS A 143 -5.75 19.74 -22.16
N ARG A 144 -6.63 18.79 -22.47
CA ARG A 144 -7.78 18.45 -21.59
C ARG A 144 -7.36 17.44 -20.54
N ASP A 145 -7.80 17.60 -19.30
CA ASP A 145 -7.54 16.64 -18.23
C ASP A 145 -7.98 15.23 -18.66
N GLY A 146 -7.01 14.32 -18.80
CA GLY A 146 -7.24 12.92 -19.14
C GLY A 146 -7.01 12.51 -20.59
N GLU A 147 -6.79 13.43 -21.54
CA GLU A 147 -6.54 13.08 -22.95
C GLU A 147 -5.09 13.36 -23.38
N PRO A 148 -4.35 12.37 -23.93
CA PRO A 148 -2.95 12.53 -24.29
C PRO A 148 -2.74 13.17 -25.68
N ARG A 149 -3.78 13.72 -26.31
CA ARG A 149 -3.77 14.14 -27.73
C ARG A 149 -4.40 15.52 -27.91
N LEU A 150 -3.87 16.29 -28.87
CA LEU A 150 -4.50 17.53 -29.32
C LEU A 150 -5.78 17.24 -30.13
N PRO A 151 -6.78 18.15 -30.13
CA PRO A 151 -7.97 18.01 -30.96
C PRO A 151 -7.63 17.89 -32.44
N GLN A 152 -8.30 16.99 -33.16
CA GLN A 152 -7.98 16.69 -34.57
C GLN A 152 -8.08 17.93 -35.49
N GLY A 153 -9.00 18.86 -35.21
CA GLY A 153 -9.12 20.13 -35.94
C GLY A 153 -7.90 21.06 -35.81
N VAL A 154 -7.14 20.98 -34.71
CA VAL A 154 -5.88 21.73 -34.54
C VAL A 154 -4.76 21.10 -35.37
N LEU A 155 -4.74 19.77 -35.43
CA LEU A 155 -3.73 19.00 -36.17
C LEU A 155 -3.86 19.13 -37.69
N ASP A 156 -5.09 19.27 -38.17
CA ASP A 156 -5.40 19.44 -39.60
C ASP A 156 -5.14 20.87 -40.09
N SER A 157 -4.88 21.82 -39.19
CA SER A 157 -4.59 23.22 -39.53
C SER A 157 -3.28 23.37 -40.32
N SER A 158 -3.36 24.03 -41.48
CA SER A 158 -2.19 24.39 -42.29
C SER A 158 -1.21 25.29 -41.54
N THR A 159 -1.73 26.16 -40.67
CA THR A 159 -0.94 27.06 -39.82
C THR A 159 -0.15 26.27 -38.77
N PHE A 160 -0.77 25.27 -38.15
CA PHE A 160 -0.10 24.37 -37.21
C PHE A 160 1.05 23.59 -37.88
N ARG A 161 0.80 23.07 -39.09
CA ARG A 161 1.83 22.35 -39.88
C ARG A 161 2.98 23.28 -40.30
N ALA A 162 2.68 24.53 -40.67
CA ALA A 162 3.70 25.52 -41.01
C ALA A 162 4.58 25.89 -39.80
N LEU A 163 3.97 26.06 -38.61
CA LEU A 163 4.69 26.29 -37.35
C LEU A 163 5.68 25.16 -37.04
N CYS A 164 5.21 23.92 -37.12
CA CYS A 164 6.05 22.74 -36.92
C CYS A 164 7.21 22.68 -37.91
N LEU A 165 6.96 22.92 -39.21
CA LEU A 165 8.01 22.95 -40.24
C LEU A 165 9.02 24.07 -40.01
N GLN A 166 8.58 25.21 -39.49
CA GLN A 166 9.46 26.35 -39.22
C GLN A 166 10.42 26.07 -38.04
N CYS A 167 9.93 25.45 -36.97
CA CYS A 167 10.79 24.98 -35.88
C CYS A 167 11.73 23.84 -36.31
N ALA A 168 11.41 23.11 -37.39
CA ALA A 168 12.26 22.04 -37.94
C ALA A 168 13.50 22.55 -38.68
N ARG A 169 13.37 23.71 -39.35
CA ARG A 169 14.37 24.22 -40.30
C ARG A 169 15.65 24.71 -39.63
N ASP A 170 15.53 25.25 -38.42
CA ASP A 170 16.69 25.74 -37.67
C ASP A 170 16.52 25.54 -36.15
N PRO A 171 16.76 24.33 -35.63
CA PRO A 171 16.58 24.03 -34.22
C PRO A 171 17.65 24.70 -33.33
N SER A 172 18.77 25.14 -33.91
CA SER A 172 19.90 25.74 -33.19
C SER A 172 19.55 27.10 -32.57
N HIS A 173 18.64 27.86 -33.21
CA HIS A 173 18.16 29.15 -32.75
C HIS A 173 17.05 29.08 -31.68
N LEU A 174 16.54 27.89 -31.36
CA LEU A 174 15.53 27.73 -30.31
C LEU A 174 16.14 27.95 -28.93
N THR A 175 15.40 28.56 -28.02
CA THR A 175 15.76 28.57 -26.59
C THR A 175 15.61 27.15 -26.01
N ASN A 176 16.25 26.87 -24.87
CA ASN A 176 16.12 25.56 -24.21
C ASN A 176 14.64 25.25 -23.90
N ALA A 177 13.90 26.23 -23.38
CA ALA A 177 12.46 26.15 -23.18
C ALA A 177 11.71 25.86 -24.48
N GLY A 178 11.99 26.62 -25.55
CA GLY A 178 11.34 26.47 -26.85
C GLY A 178 11.59 25.11 -27.49
N LEU A 179 12.81 24.58 -27.36
CA LEU A 179 13.22 23.29 -27.89
C LEU A 179 12.49 22.13 -27.21
N VAL A 180 12.54 22.06 -25.87
CA VAL A 180 11.89 20.97 -25.12
C VAL A 180 10.38 21.03 -25.27
N THR A 181 9.81 22.23 -25.28
CA THR A 181 8.38 22.42 -25.52
C THR A 181 7.97 21.98 -26.92
N ALA A 182 8.72 22.35 -27.95
CA ALA A 182 8.43 21.92 -29.31
C ALA A 182 8.47 20.39 -29.41
N LEU A 183 9.43 19.75 -28.72
CA LEU A 183 9.48 18.30 -28.63
C LEU A 183 8.24 17.74 -27.93
N GLN A 184 7.83 18.29 -26.79
CA GLN A 184 6.61 17.89 -26.05
C GLN A 184 5.33 18.01 -26.88
N ALA A 185 5.20 19.12 -27.60
CA ALA A 185 4.09 19.38 -28.50
C ALA A 185 3.95 18.25 -29.52
N LEU A 186 5.06 17.84 -30.12
CA LEU A 186 5.07 16.81 -31.15
C LEU A 186 4.79 15.40 -30.61
N VAL A 187 5.02 15.13 -29.32
CA VAL A 187 4.60 13.86 -28.69
C VAL A 187 3.08 13.75 -28.60
N LEU A 188 2.36 14.88 -28.56
CA LEU A 188 0.90 14.95 -28.49
C LEU A 188 0.24 14.84 -29.87
N VAL A 189 1.02 14.91 -30.95
CA VAL A 189 0.55 14.80 -32.33
C VAL A 189 0.77 13.36 -32.83
N PRO A 190 -0.21 12.73 -33.52
CA PRO A 190 -0.04 11.44 -34.20
C PRO A 190 0.82 11.56 -35.48
N VAL A 191 2.00 12.20 -35.40
CA VAL A 191 2.98 12.18 -36.49
C VAL A 191 3.82 10.91 -36.39
N ASP A 192 4.21 10.37 -37.53
CA ASP A 192 5.21 9.32 -37.64
C ASP A 192 6.45 9.62 -36.74
N PRO A 193 6.79 8.75 -35.79
CA PRO A 193 7.96 8.93 -34.91
C PRO A 193 9.30 9.04 -35.67
N GLN A 194 9.33 8.73 -36.97
CA GLN A 194 10.47 8.88 -37.89
C GLN A 194 10.46 10.21 -38.68
N GLY A 195 9.49 11.10 -38.46
CA GLY A 195 9.42 12.38 -39.19
C GLY A 195 10.68 13.24 -39.03
N SER A 196 11.15 13.85 -40.13
CA SER A 196 12.38 14.67 -40.18
C SER A 196 12.47 15.75 -39.09
N LEU A 197 11.34 16.29 -38.62
CA LEU A 197 11.25 17.29 -37.54
C LEU A 197 11.51 16.68 -36.16
N MET A 198 10.97 15.49 -35.87
CA MET A 198 11.21 14.80 -34.60
C MET A 198 12.68 14.40 -34.48
N LEU A 199 13.29 13.97 -35.57
CA LEU A 199 14.71 13.63 -35.63
C LEU A 199 15.61 14.86 -35.46
N SER A 200 15.29 16.00 -36.08
CA SER A 200 16.10 17.22 -35.95
C SER A 200 16.05 17.82 -34.54
N LEU A 201 14.87 17.89 -33.91
CA LEU A 201 14.76 18.37 -32.52
C LEU A 201 15.44 17.41 -31.53
N ARG A 202 15.36 16.09 -31.75
CA ARG A 202 16.07 15.11 -30.91
C ARG A 202 17.59 15.25 -31.04
N ALA A 203 18.10 15.41 -32.25
CA ALA A 203 19.53 15.61 -32.49
C ALA A 203 20.04 16.90 -31.82
N GLU A 204 19.27 17.99 -31.88
CA GLU A 204 19.61 19.23 -31.18
C GLU A 204 19.55 19.07 -29.65
N CYS A 205 18.51 18.43 -29.11
CA CYS A 205 18.43 18.12 -27.67
C CYS A 205 19.64 17.29 -27.21
N GLN A 206 20.02 16.27 -27.98
CA GLN A 206 21.20 15.45 -27.70
C GLN A 206 22.49 16.27 -27.76
N SER A 207 22.64 17.17 -28.73
CA SER A 207 23.81 18.04 -28.83
C SER A 207 23.94 18.98 -27.63
N ARG A 208 22.84 19.63 -27.21
CA ARG A 208 22.83 20.50 -26.03
C ARG A 208 23.04 19.75 -24.73
N LEU A 209 22.48 18.55 -24.63
CA LEU A 209 22.71 17.65 -23.51
C LEU A 209 24.19 17.29 -23.42
N GLN A 210 24.84 16.87 -24.51
CA GLN A 210 26.28 16.56 -24.52
C GLN A 210 27.17 17.75 -24.14
N ARG A 211 26.73 18.97 -24.43
CA ARG A 211 27.44 20.22 -24.06
C ARG A 211 27.19 20.68 -22.62
N GLY A 212 26.25 20.05 -21.90
CA GLY A 212 25.87 20.44 -20.53
C GLY A 212 25.15 21.80 -20.46
N GLY A 213 24.49 22.22 -21.54
CA GLY A 213 23.88 23.56 -21.64
C GLY A 213 22.41 23.66 -21.19
N LEU A 214 21.86 22.62 -20.55
CA LEU A 214 20.46 22.55 -20.12
C LEU A 214 20.35 22.71 -18.61
N GLU A 215 19.49 23.61 -18.16
CA GLU A 215 19.19 23.79 -16.73
C GLU A 215 18.35 22.62 -16.18
N ALA A 216 18.39 22.42 -14.86
CA ALA A 216 17.67 21.36 -14.13
C ALA A 216 16.19 21.21 -14.52
N HIS A 217 15.45 22.31 -14.62
CA HIS A 217 14.04 22.30 -15.03
C HIS A 217 13.86 21.75 -16.46
N HIS A 218 14.70 22.20 -17.40
CA HIS A 218 14.68 21.76 -18.79
C HIS A 218 15.11 20.29 -18.93
N LEU A 219 16.03 19.81 -18.10
CA LEU A 219 16.42 18.40 -18.02
C LEU A 219 15.25 17.53 -17.53
N CYS A 220 14.52 17.95 -16.50
CA CYS A 220 13.33 17.26 -16.02
C CYS A 220 12.26 17.16 -17.11
N LEU A 221 11.97 18.28 -17.77
CA LEU A 221 10.99 18.37 -18.84
C LEU A 221 11.39 17.48 -20.05
N LEU A 222 12.66 17.49 -20.43
CA LEU A 222 13.20 16.65 -21.50
C LEU A 222 13.11 15.16 -21.12
N GLY A 223 13.48 14.79 -19.90
CA GLY A 223 13.43 13.42 -19.40
C GLY A 223 12.01 12.84 -19.45
N GLU A 224 11.00 13.56 -18.95
CA GLU A 224 9.59 13.13 -19.03
C GLU A 224 9.12 12.94 -20.48
N THR A 225 9.60 13.80 -21.37
CA THR A 225 9.26 13.76 -22.81
C THR A 225 9.86 12.53 -23.49
N LEU A 226 11.13 12.22 -23.17
CA LEU A 226 11.84 11.05 -23.70
C LEU A 226 11.18 9.75 -23.24
N VAL A 227 10.80 9.67 -21.96
CA VAL A 227 10.05 8.53 -21.39
C VAL A 227 8.79 8.24 -22.20
N ARG A 228 8.02 9.27 -22.56
CA ARG A 228 6.79 9.13 -23.36
C ARG A 228 7.06 8.73 -24.81
N CYS A 229 8.20 9.13 -25.38
CA CYS A 229 8.51 8.94 -26.80
C CYS A 229 9.18 7.61 -27.16
N GLN A 230 10.11 7.15 -26.32
CA GLN A 230 11.11 6.14 -26.73
C GLN A 230 11.15 4.91 -25.81
N GLY A 231 10.39 4.90 -24.72
CA GLY A 231 10.48 3.85 -23.71
C GLY A 231 11.75 3.93 -22.86
N SER A 232 11.87 3.02 -21.90
CA SER A 232 12.76 3.04 -20.74
C SER A 232 14.27 2.83 -20.99
N GLY A 233 14.72 2.79 -22.24
CA GLY A 233 16.04 2.25 -22.62
C GLY A 233 16.88 3.15 -23.53
N CYS A 234 16.62 4.46 -23.57
CA CYS A 234 17.36 5.38 -24.42
C CYS A 234 18.67 5.86 -23.74
N GLU A 235 19.80 5.77 -24.43
CA GLU A 235 21.09 6.33 -23.98
C GLU A 235 20.99 7.83 -23.64
N THR A 236 20.10 8.57 -24.32
CA THR A 236 19.85 9.98 -24.04
C THR A 236 19.18 10.19 -22.68
N LEU A 237 18.32 9.26 -22.25
CA LEU A 237 17.66 9.34 -20.94
C LEU A 237 18.63 9.07 -19.80
N GLU A 238 19.57 8.13 -19.99
CA GLU A 238 20.68 7.89 -19.05
C GLU A 238 21.56 9.13 -18.89
N LEU A 239 21.90 9.82 -19.99
CA LEU A 239 22.63 11.08 -19.93
C LEU A 239 21.88 12.18 -19.17
N VAL A 240 20.55 12.28 -19.35
CA VAL A 240 19.71 13.21 -18.57
C VAL A 240 19.78 12.86 -17.08
N ILE A 241 19.65 11.58 -16.71
CA ILE A 241 19.73 11.17 -15.31
C ILE A 241 21.12 11.50 -14.72
N CYS A 242 22.21 11.22 -15.44
CA CYS A 242 23.56 11.54 -14.99
C CYS A 242 23.77 13.05 -14.76
N GLN A 243 23.17 13.91 -15.57
CA GLN A 243 23.26 15.36 -15.35
C GLN A 243 22.41 15.82 -14.18
N LEU A 244 21.19 15.30 -14.04
CA LEU A 244 20.35 15.56 -12.87
C LEU A 244 21.03 15.12 -11.57
N GLN A 245 21.88 14.09 -11.61
CA GLN A 245 22.69 13.64 -10.46
C GLN A 245 23.78 14.61 -10.04
N SER A 246 24.33 15.39 -10.99
CA SER A 246 25.37 16.37 -10.71
C SER A 246 24.84 17.72 -10.24
N GLU A 247 23.55 17.99 -10.41
CA GLU A 247 22.90 19.22 -10.00
C GLU A 247 22.63 19.26 -8.49
N ASN A 248 22.62 20.45 -7.90
CA ASN A 248 22.25 20.62 -6.49
C ASN A 248 20.72 20.58 -6.35
N LEU A 249 20.19 19.60 -5.60
CA LEU A 249 18.75 19.42 -5.38
C LEU A 249 18.05 20.65 -4.79
N GLU A 250 18.76 21.54 -4.09
CA GLU A 250 18.21 22.77 -3.52
C GLU A 250 17.72 23.78 -4.57
N THR A 251 18.18 23.68 -5.82
CA THR A 251 17.77 24.58 -6.92
C THR A 251 16.48 24.13 -7.61
N PHE A 252 15.98 22.94 -7.28
CA PHE A 252 14.84 22.32 -7.97
C PHE A 252 13.52 22.83 -7.41
N ALA A 253 12.55 23.09 -8.30
CA ALA A 253 11.18 23.30 -7.88
C ALA A 253 10.56 21.97 -7.39
N PRO A 254 9.53 22.01 -6.53
CA PRO A 254 8.83 20.80 -6.08
C PRO A 254 8.32 19.92 -7.25
N GLU A 255 7.88 20.55 -8.35
CA GLU A 255 7.42 19.88 -9.57
C GLU A 255 8.56 19.13 -10.28
N ASP A 256 9.77 19.68 -10.27
CA ASP A 256 10.94 19.04 -10.88
C ASP A 256 11.34 17.79 -10.08
N ILE A 257 11.25 17.84 -8.74
CA ILE A 257 11.45 16.65 -7.89
C ILE A 257 10.44 15.54 -8.24
N VAL A 258 9.18 15.89 -8.47
CA VAL A 258 8.15 14.94 -8.89
C VAL A 258 8.47 14.38 -10.30
N ALA A 259 8.98 15.20 -11.20
CA ALA A 259 9.41 14.77 -12.53
C ALA A 259 10.56 13.76 -12.44
N ILE A 260 11.56 13.97 -11.56
CA ILE A 260 12.63 13.01 -11.31
C ILE A 260 12.08 11.64 -10.91
N TYR A 261 11.09 11.59 -9.99
CA TYR A 261 10.45 10.33 -9.62
C TYR A 261 9.79 9.62 -10.79
N ARG A 262 9.10 10.36 -11.67
CA ARG A 262 8.45 9.79 -12.86
C ARG A 262 9.47 9.29 -13.90
N ILE A 263 10.56 10.03 -14.09
CA ILE A 263 11.66 9.64 -14.97
C ILE A 263 12.28 8.33 -14.49
N LEU A 264 12.65 8.27 -13.20
CA LEU A 264 13.25 7.07 -12.61
C LEU A 264 12.29 5.90 -12.65
N GLN A 265 11.00 6.11 -12.34
CA GLN A 265 9.96 5.08 -12.41
C GLN A 265 9.87 4.44 -13.79
N ALA A 266 10.05 5.23 -14.84
CA ALA A 266 10.01 4.74 -16.20
C ALA A 266 11.24 3.89 -16.56
N CYS A 267 12.33 3.93 -15.76
CA CYS A 267 13.59 3.21 -16.01
C CYS A 267 13.88 2.13 -14.94
N PRO A 268 13.02 1.10 -14.79
CA PRO A 268 13.15 0.13 -13.70
C PRO A 268 14.37 -0.80 -13.83
N GLU A 269 15.01 -0.88 -15.00
CA GLU A 269 16.18 -1.72 -15.24
C GLU A 269 17.47 -1.11 -14.66
N GLY A 270 17.48 0.20 -14.41
CA GLY A 270 18.62 0.96 -13.87
C GLY A 270 18.52 1.33 -12.40
N VAL A 271 17.53 0.82 -11.64
CA VAL A 271 17.30 1.24 -10.24
C VAL A 271 18.55 1.05 -9.37
N ASP A 272 19.23 -0.09 -9.50
CA ASP A 272 20.44 -0.39 -8.75
C ASP A 272 21.60 0.59 -9.11
N ARG A 273 21.61 1.17 -10.33
CA ARG A 273 22.63 2.14 -10.78
C ARG A 273 22.41 3.54 -10.22
N HIS A 274 21.16 3.97 -10.08
CA HIS A 274 20.82 5.32 -9.59
C HIS A 274 20.33 5.33 -8.13
N GLN A 275 20.59 4.27 -7.36
CA GLN A 275 20.09 4.14 -5.99
C GLN A 275 20.64 5.23 -5.06
N THR A 276 21.90 5.65 -5.23
CA THR A 276 22.49 6.74 -4.45
C THR A 276 21.76 8.06 -4.69
N PHE A 277 21.50 8.38 -5.96
CA PHE A 277 20.72 9.55 -6.35
C PHE A 277 19.29 9.49 -5.81
N LEU A 278 18.63 8.35 -5.95
CA LEU A 278 17.28 8.15 -5.44
C LEU A 278 17.22 8.32 -3.91
N ASN A 279 18.25 7.89 -3.17
CA ASN A 279 18.36 8.14 -1.72
C ASN A 279 18.52 9.64 -1.41
N SER A 280 19.32 10.37 -2.18
CA SER A 280 19.46 11.82 -2.05
C SER A 280 18.14 12.53 -2.33
N VAL A 281 17.46 12.16 -3.42
CA VAL A 281 16.13 12.69 -3.79
C VAL A 281 15.10 12.35 -2.71
N ASN A 282 15.08 11.13 -2.17
CA ASN A 282 14.19 10.74 -1.07
C ASN A 282 14.42 11.57 0.20
N SER A 283 15.67 11.88 0.50
CA SER A 283 16.04 12.69 1.68
C SER A 283 15.64 14.15 1.49
N PHE A 284 15.89 14.71 0.32
CA PHE A 284 15.50 16.07 -0.02
C PHE A 284 13.98 16.21 -0.15
N ALA A 285 13.29 15.22 -0.71
CA ALA A 285 11.84 15.24 -0.90
C ALA A 285 11.07 15.55 0.39
N LEU A 286 11.61 15.19 1.55
CA LEU A 286 11.07 15.51 2.88
C LEU A 286 10.85 17.02 3.11
N SER A 287 11.70 17.88 2.56
CA SER A 287 11.61 19.35 2.70
C SER A 287 10.53 19.96 1.79
N VAL A 288 10.24 19.32 0.66
CA VAL A 288 9.28 19.83 -0.34
C VAL A 288 7.86 19.25 -0.20
N VAL A 289 7.65 18.18 0.58
CA VAL A 289 6.34 17.50 0.69
C VAL A 289 5.18 18.46 1.01
N SER A 290 5.40 19.48 1.84
CA SER A 290 4.36 20.45 2.22
C SER A 290 3.81 21.27 1.05
N TYR A 291 4.56 21.39 -0.04
CA TYR A 291 4.20 22.16 -1.22
C TYR A 291 3.58 21.29 -2.33
N LEU A 292 3.53 19.96 -2.15
CA LEU A 292 3.03 19.06 -3.17
C LEU A 292 1.50 19.07 -3.25
N SER A 293 1.00 19.06 -4.49
CA SER A 293 -0.41 18.86 -4.82
C SER A 293 -0.86 17.40 -4.61
N PRO A 294 -2.18 17.13 -4.54
CA PRO A 294 -2.70 15.76 -4.46
C PRO A 294 -2.16 14.85 -5.57
N LYS A 295 -2.18 15.33 -6.82
CA LYS A 295 -1.63 14.64 -7.99
C LYS A 295 -0.15 14.30 -7.83
N SER A 296 0.64 15.24 -7.33
CA SER A 296 2.07 15.04 -7.08
C SER A 296 2.32 14.00 -5.99
N ILE A 297 1.57 14.02 -4.88
CA ILE A 297 1.68 13.01 -3.81
C ILE A 297 1.38 11.61 -4.35
N SER A 298 0.28 11.47 -5.11
CA SER A 298 -0.09 10.20 -5.75
C SER A 298 1.01 9.68 -6.67
N HIS A 299 1.60 10.54 -7.50
CA HIS A 299 2.71 10.19 -8.39
C HIS A 299 3.97 9.77 -7.65
N VAL A 300 4.40 10.51 -6.63
CA VAL A 300 5.59 10.17 -5.84
C VAL A 300 5.40 8.82 -5.15
N LEU A 301 4.25 8.59 -4.50
CA LEU A 301 3.95 7.30 -3.86
C LEU A 301 3.96 6.15 -4.87
N THR A 302 3.37 6.35 -6.05
CA THR A 302 3.35 5.34 -7.13
C THR A 302 4.75 5.03 -7.66
N ALA A 303 5.59 6.07 -7.81
CA ALA A 303 6.98 5.91 -8.22
C ALA A 303 7.78 5.13 -7.17
N LEU A 304 7.62 5.44 -5.88
CA LEU A 304 8.30 4.71 -4.80
C LEU A 304 7.93 3.22 -4.80
N VAL A 305 6.67 2.87 -5.08
CA VAL A 305 6.22 1.48 -5.23
C VAL A 305 6.89 0.81 -6.42
N ALA A 306 6.86 1.46 -7.58
CA ALA A 306 7.44 0.91 -8.82
C ALA A 306 8.96 0.72 -8.72
N LEU A 307 9.65 1.60 -7.98
CA LEU A 307 11.08 1.58 -7.72
C LEU A 307 11.48 0.70 -6.51
N ASP A 308 10.52 0.03 -5.86
CA ASP A 308 10.72 -0.80 -4.68
C ASP A 308 11.51 -0.12 -3.54
N GLN A 309 11.19 1.14 -3.24
CA GLN A 309 11.94 1.93 -2.25
C GLN A 309 11.47 1.67 -0.81
N THR A 310 11.58 0.42 -0.34
CA THR A 310 11.12 0.02 1.00
C THR A 310 11.85 0.73 2.15
N HIS A 311 13.02 1.31 1.89
CA HIS A 311 13.79 2.06 2.89
C HIS A 311 13.34 3.53 3.04
N ALA A 312 12.56 4.05 2.10
CA ALA A 312 12.07 5.44 2.11
C ALA A 312 10.86 5.65 3.06
N LEU A 313 10.74 4.85 4.14
CA LEU A 313 9.64 4.94 5.10
C LEU A 313 9.44 6.35 5.69
N PRO A 314 10.49 7.12 6.04
CA PRO A 314 10.30 8.49 6.54
C PRO A 314 9.53 9.38 5.55
N LEU A 315 9.82 9.25 4.25
CA LEU A 315 9.15 9.99 3.19
C LEU A 315 7.70 9.52 3.02
N VAL A 316 7.47 8.21 3.00
CA VAL A 316 6.12 7.63 2.93
C VAL A 316 5.26 8.12 4.11
N ILE A 317 5.81 8.15 5.33
CA ILE A 317 5.11 8.67 6.52
C ILE A 317 4.79 10.16 6.37
N LYS A 318 5.73 10.97 5.87
CA LYS A 318 5.50 12.41 5.67
C LYS A 318 4.44 12.68 4.59
N LEU A 319 4.51 11.96 3.47
CA LEU A 319 3.50 11.99 2.41
C LEU A 319 2.13 11.55 2.94
N GLY A 320 2.08 10.51 3.77
CA GLY A 320 0.86 10.02 4.39
C GLY A 320 0.19 11.06 5.30
N LYS A 321 0.97 11.75 6.14
CA LYS A 321 0.47 12.85 6.96
C LYS A 321 -0.11 14.00 6.12
N CYS A 322 0.51 14.32 5.00
CA CYS A 322 -0.01 15.35 4.08
C CYS A 322 -1.26 14.87 3.33
N ALA A 323 -1.33 13.60 2.95
CA ALA A 323 -2.46 13.00 2.25
C ALA A 323 -3.77 13.09 3.05
N VAL A 324 -3.71 13.07 4.39
CA VAL A 324 -4.89 13.23 5.27
C VAL A 324 -5.72 14.47 4.89
N ARG A 325 -5.07 15.60 4.61
CA ARG A 325 -5.73 16.87 4.27
C ARG A 325 -6.35 16.87 2.87
N TYR A 326 -5.92 15.94 2.03
CA TYR A 326 -6.30 15.87 0.62
C TYR A 326 -7.28 14.74 0.33
N ILE A 327 -7.69 13.92 1.30
CA ILE A 327 -8.67 12.84 1.09
C ILE A 327 -9.92 13.33 0.34
N PRO A 328 -10.60 14.42 0.75
CA PRO A 328 -11.76 14.92 0.02
C PRO A 328 -11.46 15.55 -1.35
N ARG A 329 -10.19 15.83 -1.65
CA ARG A 329 -9.73 16.51 -2.87
C ARG A 329 -9.07 15.58 -3.88
N PHE A 330 -8.74 14.35 -3.50
CA PHE A 330 -8.22 13.37 -4.44
C PHE A 330 -9.30 12.99 -5.45
N THR A 331 -8.88 12.81 -6.70
CA THR A 331 -9.67 12.05 -7.66
C THR A 331 -9.68 10.56 -7.28
N ASN A 332 -10.65 9.81 -7.78
CA ASN A 332 -10.76 8.36 -7.55
C ASN A 332 -9.45 7.62 -7.89
N GLU A 333 -8.83 7.97 -9.02
CA GLU A 333 -7.57 7.39 -9.49
C GLU A 333 -6.40 7.71 -8.56
N GLU A 334 -6.32 8.94 -8.05
CA GLU A 334 -5.24 9.36 -7.15
C GLU A 334 -5.37 8.69 -5.80
N LEU A 335 -6.57 8.64 -5.22
CA LEU A 335 -6.83 7.99 -3.94
C LEU A 335 -6.52 6.49 -4.02
N ARG A 336 -6.89 5.83 -5.13
CA ARG A 336 -6.58 4.42 -5.37
C ARG A 336 -5.07 4.17 -5.29
N LYS A 337 -4.27 4.95 -6.03
CA LYS A 337 -2.80 4.87 -6.02
C LYS A 337 -2.20 5.11 -4.63
N VAL A 338 -2.74 6.06 -3.87
CA VAL A 338 -2.29 6.34 -2.50
C VAL A 338 -2.54 5.13 -1.58
N LEU A 339 -3.74 4.54 -1.66
CA LEU A 339 -4.09 3.35 -0.87
C LEU A 339 -3.24 2.14 -1.27
N GLU A 340 -3.06 1.88 -2.57
CA GLU A 340 -2.18 0.83 -3.09
C GLU A 340 -0.74 0.99 -2.56
N ALA A 341 -0.21 2.22 -2.56
CA ALA A 341 1.11 2.50 -2.03
C ALA A 341 1.19 2.27 -0.51
N PHE A 342 0.17 2.65 0.26
CA PHE A 342 0.16 2.37 1.70
C PHE A 342 0.06 0.88 1.99
N VAL A 343 -0.76 0.13 1.24
CA VAL A 343 -0.77 -1.34 1.28
C VAL A 343 0.64 -1.87 1.05
N TYR A 344 1.29 -1.44 -0.04
CA TYR A 344 2.64 -1.84 -0.40
C TYR A 344 3.65 -1.55 0.71
N PHE A 345 3.70 -0.34 1.27
CA PHE A 345 4.74 0.03 2.24
C PHE A 345 4.52 -0.43 3.67
N GLY A 346 3.46 -1.19 3.95
CA GLY A 346 3.14 -1.48 5.36
C GLY A 346 2.57 -0.27 6.12
N HIS A 347 2.35 0.89 5.47
CA HIS A 347 1.98 2.14 6.17
C HIS A 347 0.49 2.20 6.55
N SER A 348 0.21 2.53 7.80
CA SER A 348 -1.12 2.83 8.31
C SER A 348 -1.03 3.97 9.31
N ASP A 349 -1.91 4.96 9.18
CA ASP A 349 -1.99 6.11 10.07
C ASP A 349 -3.44 6.28 10.56
N ARG A 350 -3.59 6.59 11.84
CA ARG A 350 -4.90 6.73 12.47
C ARG A 350 -5.67 7.92 11.89
N PHE A 351 -5.02 9.06 11.70
CA PHE A 351 -5.67 10.25 11.16
C PHE A 351 -6.06 10.07 9.70
N PHE A 352 -5.23 9.36 8.92
CA PHE A 352 -5.59 8.97 7.56
C PHE A 352 -6.83 8.07 7.55
N THR A 353 -6.91 7.09 8.45
CA THR A 353 -8.07 6.21 8.57
C THR A 353 -9.33 6.98 8.94
N GLU A 354 -9.26 7.89 9.92
CA GLU A 354 -10.40 8.72 10.35
C GLU A 354 -10.87 9.67 9.22
N ALA A 355 -9.96 10.24 8.44
CA ALA A 355 -10.33 11.07 7.30
C ALA A 355 -10.93 10.23 6.14
N LEU A 356 -10.45 8.99 5.95
CA LEU A 356 -11.02 8.05 4.99
C LEU A 356 -12.43 7.60 5.39
N GLU A 357 -12.67 7.37 6.69
CA GLU A 357 -14.00 7.07 7.24
C GLU A 357 -15.02 8.15 6.90
N GLN A 358 -14.67 9.41 7.14
CA GLN A 358 -15.54 10.54 6.83
C GLN A 358 -15.84 10.65 5.34
N HIS A 359 -14.82 10.43 4.48
CA HIS A 359 -14.97 10.51 3.04
C HIS A 359 -15.86 9.38 2.47
N VAL A 360 -15.63 8.14 2.90
CA VAL A 360 -16.41 6.97 2.46
C VAL A 360 -17.86 7.07 2.95
N ALA A 361 -18.08 7.49 4.19
CA ALA A 361 -19.42 7.69 4.73
C ALA A 361 -20.17 8.81 3.98
N ALA A 362 -19.51 9.93 3.68
CA ALA A 362 -20.11 11.04 2.94
C ALA A 362 -20.48 10.68 1.49
N LEU A 363 -19.72 9.77 0.88
CA LEU A 363 -19.93 9.31 -0.51
C LEU A 363 -20.59 7.93 -0.59
N CYS A 364 -21.24 7.44 0.47
CA CYS A 364 -21.95 6.17 0.45
C CYS A 364 -22.89 6.08 -0.76
N LEU A 365 -22.92 4.93 -1.47
CA LEU A 365 -23.66 4.69 -2.72
C LEU A 365 -23.21 5.50 -3.96
N SER A 366 -22.31 6.47 -3.81
CA SER A 366 -21.80 7.30 -4.92
C SER A 366 -20.33 7.04 -5.25
N LEU A 367 -19.60 6.39 -4.34
CA LEU A 367 -18.18 6.08 -4.50
C LEU A 367 -17.94 5.13 -5.66
N ASP A 368 -16.85 5.37 -6.39
CA ASP A 368 -16.44 4.55 -7.52
C ASP A 368 -16.13 3.10 -7.08
N PRO A 369 -16.53 2.08 -7.86
CA PRO A 369 -16.30 0.68 -7.51
C PRO A 369 -14.82 0.32 -7.26
N GLU A 370 -13.88 0.89 -8.03
CA GLU A 370 -12.44 0.61 -7.88
C GLU A 370 -11.90 1.20 -6.58
N VAL A 371 -12.33 2.41 -6.24
CA VAL A 371 -11.94 3.04 -4.96
C VAL A 371 -12.53 2.26 -3.79
N THR A 372 -13.80 1.87 -3.89
CA THR A 372 -14.51 1.11 -2.86
C THR A 372 -13.81 -0.22 -2.56
N SER A 373 -13.42 -0.97 -3.61
CA SER A 373 -12.70 -2.23 -3.43
C SER A 373 -11.30 -2.03 -2.86
N THR A 374 -10.60 -0.99 -3.30
CA THR A 374 -9.25 -0.66 -2.80
C THR A 374 -9.26 -0.21 -1.34
N VAL A 375 -10.28 0.54 -0.91
CA VAL A 375 -10.48 0.90 0.51
C VAL A 375 -10.66 -0.35 1.37
N MET A 376 -11.49 -1.30 0.92
CA MET A 376 -11.68 -2.56 1.63
C MET A 376 -10.43 -3.42 1.66
N GLU A 377 -9.69 -3.50 0.55
CA GLU A 377 -8.39 -4.16 0.53
C GLU A 377 -7.44 -3.51 1.53
N TYR A 378 -7.35 -2.18 1.56
CA TYR A 378 -6.52 -1.45 2.52
C TYR A 378 -6.87 -1.83 3.96
N CYS A 379 -8.15 -1.80 4.34
CA CYS A 379 -8.60 -2.21 5.67
C CYS A 379 -8.23 -3.67 5.99
N GLY A 380 -8.49 -4.60 5.06
CA GLY A 380 -8.17 -6.02 5.22
C GLY A 380 -6.68 -6.30 5.33
N ARG A 381 -5.84 -5.62 4.53
CA ARG A 381 -4.38 -5.78 4.52
C ARG A 381 -3.74 -5.20 5.78
N LYS A 382 -4.19 -4.03 6.23
CA LYS A 382 -3.69 -3.36 7.43
C LYS A 382 -4.33 -3.84 8.74
N ARG A 383 -5.28 -4.77 8.65
CA ARG A 383 -6.07 -5.27 9.77
C ARG A 383 -6.81 -4.15 10.51
N ILE A 384 -7.25 -3.13 9.77
CA ILE A 384 -7.96 -1.98 10.30
C ILE A 384 -9.44 -2.32 10.32
N LEU A 385 -10.02 -2.39 11.51
CA LEU A 385 -11.46 -2.54 11.69
C LEU A 385 -12.09 -1.15 11.81
N SER A 386 -12.67 -0.66 10.71
CA SER A 386 -13.42 0.59 10.68
C SER A 386 -14.90 0.30 10.44
N LYS A 387 -15.71 0.33 11.49
CA LYS A 387 -17.17 0.08 11.36
C LYS A 387 -17.83 1.02 10.33
N PRO A 388 -17.57 2.34 10.33
CA PRO A 388 -18.18 3.24 9.35
C PRO A 388 -17.88 2.84 7.89
N ILE A 389 -16.63 2.48 7.59
CA ILE A 389 -16.24 2.04 6.24
C ILE A 389 -16.91 0.71 5.91
N LEU A 390 -16.79 -0.29 6.78
CA LEU A 390 -17.32 -1.62 6.51
C LEU A 390 -18.85 -1.61 6.38
N ASP A 391 -19.56 -0.82 7.17
CA ASP A 391 -21.02 -0.69 7.10
C ASP A 391 -21.47 0.02 5.82
N ALA A 392 -20.82 1.14 5.44
CA ALA A 392 -21.12 1.88 4.21
C ALA A 392 -20.86 1.03 2.95
N VAL A 393 -19.78 0.23 2.96
CA VAL A 393 -19.48 -0.69 1.87
C VAL A 393 -20.48 -1.85 1.81
N ALA A 394 -20.89 -2.40 2.96
CA ALA A 394 -21.93 -3.43 3.00
C ALA A 394 -23.23 -2.91 2.38
N GLU A 395 -23.61 -1.67 2.71
CA GLU A 395 -24.76 -0.99 2.12
C GLU A 395 -24.59 -0.80 0.60
N THR A 396 -23.45 -0.27 0.16
CA THR A 396 -23.14 -0.05 -1.27
C THR A 396 -23.21 -1.33 -2.08
N PHE A 397 -22.67 -2.43 -1.57
CA PHE A 397 -22.74 -3.72 -2.24
C PHE A 397 -24.18 -4.25 -2.35
N VAL A 398 -25.00 -4.11 -1.30
CA VAL A 398 -26.40 -4.54 -1.32
C VAL A 398 -27.19 -3.84 -2.43
N PHE A 399 -27.00 -2.53 -2.59
CA PHE A 399 -27.74 -1.73 -3.57
C PHE A 399 -27.15 -1.74 -4.99
N GLN A 400 -25.84 -1.95 -5.13
CA GLN A 400 -25.15 -1.74 -6.42
C GLN A 400 -24.26 -2.92 -6.83
N SER A 401 -24.58 -4.13 -6.38
CA SER A 401 -23.77 -5.33 -6.67
C SER A 401 -23.49 -5.54 -8.16
N GLU A 402 -24.39 -5.09 -9.05
CA GLU A 402 -24.25 -5.30 -10.50
C GLU A 402 -23.10 -4.48 -11.10
N LYS A 403 -22.63 -3.43 -10.41
CA LYS A 403 -21.50 -2.59 -10.84
C LYS A 403 -20.13 -3.24 -10.60
N PHE A 404 -20.08 -4.28 -9.76
CA PHE A 404 -18.81 -4.87 -9.32
C PHE A 404 -18.43 -6.10 -10.15
N SER A 405 -17.16 -6.16 -10.54
CA SER A 405 -16.56 -7.36 -11.13
C SER A 405 -16.33 -8.46 -10.07
N PRO A 406 -16.23 -9.74 -10.46
CA PRO A 406 -15.95 -10.83 -9.51
C PRO A 406 -14.72 -10.61 -8.60
N SER A 407 -13.66 -9.97 -9.11
CA SER A 407 -12.48 -9.60 -8.32
C SER A 407 -12.80 -8.59 -7.24
N GLN A 408 -13.50 -7.52 -7.61
CA GLN A 408 -13.92 -6.49 -6.66
C GLN A 408 -14.87 -7.06 -5.60
N ILE A 409 -15.80 -7.95 -5.97
CA ILE A 409 -16.68 -8.61 -5.00
C ILE A 409 -15.85 -9.38 -3.95
N SER A 410 -14.81 -10.10 -4.37
CA SER A 410 -13.89 -10.77 -3.44
C SER A 410 -13.19 -9.78 -2.51
N GLU A 411 -12.69 -8.67 -3.07
CA GLU A 411 -12.01 -7.60 -2.31
C GLU A 411 -12.93 -6.91 -1.29
N LEU A 412 -14.23 -6.78 -1.60
CA LEU A 412 -15.22 -6.24 -0.67
C LEU A 412 -15.59 -7.22 0.44
N ILE A 413 -15.74 -8.51 0.13
CA ILE A 413 -16.28 -9.51 1.07
C ILE A 413 -15.21 -10.13 1.96
N GLU A 414 -14.00 -10.40 1.44
CA GLU A 414 -12.92 -11.04 2.20
C GLU A 414 -12.56 -10.30 3.51
N PRO A 415 -12.50 -8.96 3.57
CA PRO A 415 -12.18 -8.23 4.78
C PRO A 415 -13.17 -8.42 5.93
N PHE A 416 -14.47 -8.64 5.67
CA PHE A 416 -15.43 -8.95 6.74
C PHE A 416 -15.01 -10.21 7.50
N GLY A 417 -14.68 -11.27 6.74
CA GLY A 417 -14.15 -12.51 7.28
C GLY A 417 -12.84 -12.31 8.03
N LYS A 418 -11.87 -11.65 7.38
CA LYS A 418 -10.52 -11.45 7.95
C LYS A 418 -10.54 -10.63 9.25
N LEU A 419 -11.31 -9.55 9.29
CA LEU A 419 -11.45 -8.64 10.43
C LEU A 419 -12.48 -9.13 11.46
N ASN A 420 -13.06 -10.31 11.22
CA ASN A 420 -14.08 -10.94 12.07
C ASN A 420 -15.28 -10.02 12.32
N TYR A 421 -15.77 -9.30 11.31
CA TYR A 421 -16.82 -8.29 11.47
C TYR A 421 -18.09 -8.66 10.69
N LEU A 422 -19.23 -8.56 11.38
CA LEU A 422 -20.57 -8.66 10.82
C LEU A 422 -21.21 -7.26 10.85
N PRO A 423 -21.57 -6.69 9.68
CA PRO A 423 -22.24 -5.39 9.62
C PRO A 423 -23.71 -5.51 10.07
N PRO A 424 -24.37 -4.41 10.46
CA PRO A 424 -25.77 -4.41 10.90
C PRO A 424 -26.75 -5.01 9.87
N ASN A 425 -26.45 -4.87 8.57
CA ASN A 425 -27.26 -5.41 7.48
C ASN A 425 -26.78 -6.79 6.98
N ALA A 426 -25.98 -7.52 7.76
CA ALA A 426 -25.40 -8.81 7.38
C ALA A 426 -26.38 -9.80 6.72
N PRO A 427 -27.61 -10.04 7.25
CA PRO A 427 -28.54 -10.98 6.61
C PRO A 427 -28.91 -10.61 5.17
N VAL A 428 -29.01 -9.31 4.87
CA VAL A 428 -29.33 -8.82 3.52
C VAL A 428 -28.09 -8.86 2.63
N LEU A 429 -26.92 -8.47 3.17
CA LEU A 429 -25.63 -8.54 2.49
C LEU A 429 -25.34 -9.97 1.98
N PHE A 430 -25.39 -10.96 2.87
CA PHE A 430 -25.04 -12.34 2.50
C PHE A 430 -26.10 -12.99 1.60
N ARG A 431 -27.38 -12.62 1.73
CA ARG A 431 -28.42 -13.04 0.78
C ARG A 431 -28.17 -12.47 -0.61
N LYS A 432 -27.77 -11.19 -0.72
CA LYS A 432 -27.39 -10.58 -2.00
C LYS A 432 -26.15 -11.27 -2.57
N LEU A 433 -25.12 -11.50 -1.77
CA LEU A 433 -23.91 -12.23 -2.18
C LEU A 433 -24.25 -13.63 -2.70
N GLU A 434 -25.08 -14.38 -1.98
CA GLU A 434 -25.55 -15.70 -2.41
C GLU A 434 -26.25 -15.64 -3.77
N SER A 435 -27.13 -14.66 -3.99
CA SER A 435 -27.82 -14.49 -5.27
C SER A 435 -26.83 -14.21 -6.43
N VAL A 436 -25.82 -13.38 -6.19
CA VAL A 436 -24.77 -13.06 -7.17
C VAL A 436 -23.92 -14.29 -7.48
N LEU A 437 -23.50 -15.03 -6.45
CA LEU A 437 -22.75 -16.27 -6.60
C LEU A 437 -23.58 -17.33 -7.32
N PHE A 438 -24.89 -17.41 -7.10
CA PHE A 438 -25.77 -18.34 -7.81
C PHE A 438 -25.87 -17.98 -9.29
N ALA A 439 -26.10 -16.70 -9.61
CA ALA A 439 -26.24 -16.22 -11.00
C ALA A 439 -24.92 -16.26 -11.79
N HIS A 440 -23.79 -16.05 -11.13
CA HIS A 440 -22.49 -15.82 -11.78
C HIS A 440 -21.37 -16.75 -11.31
N PHE A 441 -21.70 -17.90 -10.69
CA PHE A 441 -20.73 -18.86 -10.13
C PHE A 441 -19.53 -19.15 -11.04
N HIS A 442 -19.79 -19.37 -12.33
CA HIS A 442 -18.78 -19.75 -13.31
C HIS A 442 -17.81 -18.62 -13.69
N ARG A 443 -18.19 -17.35 -13.43
CA ARG A 443 -17.35 -16.16 -13.70
C ARG A 443 -16.26 -15.96 -12.65
N PHE A 444 -16.42 -16.53 -11.46
CA PHE A 444 -15.41 -16.43 -10.41
C PHE A 444 -14.27 -17.41 -10.66
N PRO A 445 -13.00 -16.94 -10.65
CA PRO A 445 -11.85 -17.83 -10.64
C PRO A 445 -11.89 -18.78 -9.43
N PRO A 446 -11.58 -20.09 -9.57
CA PRO A 446 -11.73 -21.06 -8.48
C PRO A 446 -11.03 -20.69 -7.17
N LYS A 447 -9.77 -20.21 -7.24
CA LYS A 447 -9.00 -19.78 -6.06
C LYS A 447 -9.64 -18.56 -5.37
N MET A 448 -10.23 -17.64 -6.14
CA MET A 448 -10.92 -16.46 -5.62
C MET A 448 -12.24 -16.85 -4.96
N LEU A 449 -13.03 -17.68 -5.62
CA LEU A 449 -14.27 -18.19 -5.04
C LEU A 449 -14.02 -18.93 -3.73
N LEU A 450 -12.97 -19.76 -3.67
CA LEU A 450 -12.60 -20.47 -2.45
C LEU A 450 -12.28 -19.51 -1.30
N ARG A 451 -11.49 -18.45 -1.56
CA ARG A 451 -11.18 -17.40 -0.57
C ARG A 451 -12.42 -16.67 -0.07
N LEU A 452 -13.32 -16.29 -0.98
CA LEU A 452 -14.57 -15.60 -0.66
C LEU A 452 -15.49 -16.47 0.19
N LEU A 453 -15.68 -17.75 -0.16
CA LEU A 453 -16.50 -18.67 0.63
C LEU A 453 -15.86 -18.96 1.99
N HIS A 454 -14.55 -19.13 2.02
CA HIS A 454 -13.77 -19.31 3.25
C HIS A 454 -13.93 -18.11 4.19
N SER A 455 -13.84 -16.87 3.66
CA SER A 455 -14.01 -15.66 4.46
C SER A 455 -15.40 -15.54 5.07
N CYS A 456 -16.45 -15.98 4.38
CA CYS A 456 -17.81 -16.01 4.93
C CYS A 456 -17.91 -16.96 6.15
N SER A 457 -17.25 -18.13 6.10
CA SER A 457 -17.21 -19.06 7.24
C SER A 457 -16.47 -18.51 8.47
N LEU A 458 -15.51 -17.61 8.28
CA LEU A 458 -14.79 -16.99 9.42
C LEU A 458 -15.73 -16.19 10.33
N ILE A 459 -16.80 -15.62 9.77
CA ILE A 459 -17.83 -14.81 10.44
C ILE A 459 -19.18 -15.54 10.53
N GLU A 460 -19.16 -16.86 10.62
CA GLU A 460 -20.36 -17.69 10.90
C GLU A 460 -21.43 -17.62 9.78
N CYS A 461 -21.05 -17.14 8.59
CA CYS A 461 -21.89 -17.11 7.39
C CYS A 461 -21.53 -18.30 6.49
N HIS A 462 -21.93 -19.51 6.89
CA HIS A 462 -21.47 -20.75 6.26
C HIS A 462 -22.06 -20.98 4.85
N PRO A 463 -21.23 -21.16 3.81
CA PRO A 463 -21.70 -21.32 2.44
C PRO A 463 -22.12 -22.78 2.13
N VAL A 464 -22.99 -23.35 2.96
CA VAL A 464 -23.44 -24.75 2.86
C VAL A 464 -24.00 -25.09 1.48
N ASN A 465 -24.72 -24.15 0.85
CA ASN A 465 -25.35 -24.31 -0.47
C ASN A 465 -24.34 -24.47 -1.63
N PHE A 466 -23.06 -24.14 -1.40
CA PHE A 466 -22.01 -24.24 -2.40
C PHE A 466 -21.05 -25.42 -2.16
N MET A 467 -21.13 -26.10 -1.01
CA MET A 467 -20.21 -27.19 -0.63
C MET A 467 -20.17 -28.32 -1.66
N SER A 468 -21.33 -28.74 -2.17
CA SER A 468 -21.41 -29.77 -3.21
C SER A 468 -20.75 -29.38 -4.53
N LYS A 469 -20.77 -28.09 -4.87
CA LYS A 469 -20.10 -27.56 -6.06
C LYS A 469 -18.59 -27.50 -5.86
N ILE A 470 -18.11 -27.01 -4.71
CA ILE A 470 -16.67 -26.83 -4.47
C ILE A 470 -15.93 -28.12 -4.13
N PHE A 471 -16.61 -29.13 -3.59
CA PHE A 471 -16.03 -30.47 -3.37
C PHE A 471 -16.20 -31.40 -4.57
N SER A 472 -16.81 -30.92 -5.65
CA SER A 472 -16.92 -31.72 -6.88
C SER A 472 -15.54 -31.96 -7.50
N PRO A 473 -15.29 -33.15 -8.09
CA PRO A 473 -14.03 -33.43 -8.80
C PRO A 473 -13.73 -32.40 -9.89
N PHE A 474 -14.77 -31.92 -10.58
CA PHE A 474 -14.64 -30.87 -11.60
C PHE A 474 -14.10 -29.56 -11.03
N PHE A 475 -14.62 -29.09 -9.90
CA PHE A 475 -14.12 -27.87 -9.27
C PHE A 475 -12.68 -28.04 -8.78
N LEU A 476 -12.37 -29.17 -8.14
CA LEU A 476 -11.03 -29.46 -7.61
C LEU A 476 -9.98 -29.54 -8.74
N GLN A 477 -10.32 -30.13 -9.89
CA GLN A 477 -9.46 -30.12 -11.06
C GLN A 477 -9.25 -28.70 -11.63
N ARG A 478 -10.31 -27.87 -11.66
CA ARG A 478 -10.20 -26.46 -12.08
C ARG A 478 -9.38 -25.62 -11.10
N LEU A 479 -9.48 -25.91 -9.81
CA LEU A 479 -8.72 -25.24 -8.74
C LEU A 479 -7.23 -25.56 -8.84
N GLN A 480 -6.90 -26.81 -9.19
CA GLN A 480 -5.53 -27.25 -9.48
C GLN A 480 -4.97 -26.60 -10.75
N GLY A 481 -5.81 -26.42 -11.76
CA GLY A 481 -5.40 -25.77 -13.01
C GLY A 481 -4.32 -26.57 -13.73
N LYS A 482 -3.19 -25.91 -14.06
CA LYS A 482 -2.05 -26.55 -14.74
C LYS A 482 -1.00 -27.11 -13.76
N GLU A 483 -1.18 -26.92 -12.46
CA GLU A 483 -0.22 -27.35 -11.44
C GLU A 483 -0.31 -28.86 -11.21
N SER A 484 0.80 -29.48 -10.77
CA SER A 484 0.83 -30.92 -10.49
C SER A 484 0.08 -31.30 -9.22
N TYR A 485 -0.08 -30.36 -8.28
CA TYR A 485 -0.83 -30.52 -7.03
C TYR A 485 -1.52 -29.21 -6.66
N LEU A 486 -2.54 -29.29 -5.80
CA LEU A 486 -3.19 -28.11 -5.22
C LEU A 486 -2.27 -27.40 -4.23
N ASP A 487 -2.21 -26.07 -4.31
CA ASP A 487 -1.44 -25.29 -3.36
C ASP A 487 -1.96 -25.47 -1.92
N ARG A 488 -1.05 -25.32 -0.94
CA ARG A 488 -1.36 -25.60 0.47
C ARG A 488 -2.39 -24.63 1.06
N VAL A 489 -2.48 -23.38 0.59
CA VAL A 489 -3.52 -22.44 1.07
C VAL A 489 -4.89 -22.97 0.67
N SER A 490 -5.05 -23.33 -0.60
CA SER A 490 -6.30 -23.89 -1.14
C SER A 490 -6.69 -25.17 -0.39
N LEU A 491 -5.75 -26.09 -0.14
CA LEU A 491 -6.02 -27.30 0.65
C LEU A 491 -6.44 -26.98 2.09
N ALA A 492 -5.77 -26.03 2.75
CA ALA A 492 -6.12 -25.61 4.10
C ALA A 492 -7.51 -24.98 4.16
N GLN A 493 -7.88 -24.15 3.18
CA GLN A 493 -9.19 -23.52 3.08
C GLN A 493 -10.30 -24.55 2.84
N LEU A 494 -10.08 -25.51 1.93
CA LEU A 494 -11.01 -26.63 1.72
C LEU A 494 -11.20 -27.45 2.99
N THR A 495 -10.10 -27.78 3.67
CA THR A 495 -10.12 -28.53 4.94
C THR A 495 -10.89 -27.76 6.01
N GLN A 496 -10.62 -26.46 6.19
CA GLN A 496 -11.32 -25.65 7.19
C GLN A 496 -12.79 -25.47 6.86
N LEU A 497 -13.16 -25.25 5.59
CA LEU A 497 -14.57 -25.20 5.16
C LEU A 497 -15.30 -26.51 5.46
N PHE A 498 -14.67 -27.65 5.16
CA PHE A 498 -15.23 -28.95 5.49
C PHE A 498 -15.42 -29.10 7.00
N MET A 499 -14.41 -28.80 7.81
CA MET A 499 -14.54 -28.89 9.26
C MET A 499 -15.60 -27.94 9.82
N THR A 500 -15.69 -26.71 9.34
CA THR A 500 -16.76 -25.78 9.72
C THR A 500 -18.14 -26.34 9.38
N SER A 501 -18.31 -26.96 8.21
CA SER A 501 -19.58 -27.58 7.84
C SER A 501 -19.97 -28.76 8.75
N VAL A 502 -18.98 -29.47 9.31
CA VAL A 502 -19.22 -30.61 10.22
C VAL A 502 -19.44 -30.14 11.66
N LEU A 503 -18.68 -29.13 12.11
CA LEU A 503 -18.69 -28.67 13.50
C LEU A 503 -19.78 -27.63 13.77
N GLU A 504 -19.95 -26.65 12.89
CA GLU A 504 -20.84 -25.49 13.11
C GLU A 504 -22.23 -25.67 12.45
N CYS A 505 -22.39 -26.61 11.50
CA CYS A 505 -23.65 -26.82 10.78
C CYS A 505 -24.26 -28.22 11.04
N ALA A 506 -25.02 -28.37 12.13
CA ALA A 506 -25.64 -29.66 12.50
C ALA A 506 -26.55 -30.28 11.42
N PHE A 507 -27.09 -29.47 10.49
CA PHE A 507 -27.94 -29.92 9.38
C PHE A 507 -27.16 -30.33 8.12
N TYR A 508 -25.82 -30.20 8.11
CA TYR A 508 -25.03 -30.49 6.92
C TYR A 508 -25.02 -32.00 6.60
N LYS A 509 -25.59 -32.36 5.46
CA LYS A 509 -25.59 -33.73 4.90
C LYS A 509 -24.91 -33.81 3.53
N GLY A 510 -24.12 -32.80 3.19
CA GLY A 510 -23.45 -32.70 1.89
C GLY A 510 -22.24 -33.63 1.76
N PRO A 511 -21.51 -33.54 0.63
CA PRO A 511 -20.34 -34.39 0.41
C PRO A 511 -19.23 -34.12 1.42
N LYS A 512 -18.49 -35.17 1.77
CA LYS A 512 -17.26 -35.07 2.56
C LYS A 512 -16.09 -34.73 1.63
N LEU A 513 -15.15 -33.96 2.13
CA LEU A 513 -13.88 -33.74 1.44
C LEU A 513 -13.07 -35.05 1.46
N LEU A 514 -12.44 -35.40 0.33
CA LEU A 514 -11.63 -36.61 0.26
C LEU A 514 -10.32 -36.43 1.05
N PRO A 515 -9.82 -37.47 1.75
CA PRO A 515 -8.62 -37.36 2.58
C PRO A 515 -7.36 -36.83 1.87
N GLN A 516 -7.23 -37.07 0.56
CA GLN A 516 -6.11 -36.56 -0.25
C GLN A 516 -6.07 -35.03 -0.35
N TYR A 517 -7.20 -34.35 -0.06
CA TYR A 517 -7.32 -32.91 -0.04
C TYR A 517 -7.28 -32.31 1.37
N HIS A 518 -7.02 -33.13 2.39
CA HIS A 518 -6.88 -32.68 3.77
C HIS A 518 -5.47 -32.20 4.05
N VAL A 519 -5.34 -31.11 4.80
CA VAL A 519 -4.08 -30.75 5.45
C VAL A 519 -3.98 -31.43 6.81
N THR A 520 -2.76 -31.70 7.26
CA THR A 520 -2.52 -32.23 8.61
C THR A 520 -2.35 -31.14 9.67
N SER A 521 -2.06 -29.92 9.24
CA SER A 521 -1.88 -28.75 10.11
C SER A 521 -2.27 -27.47 9.36
N PHE A 522 -2.93 -26.55 10.05
CA PHE A 522 -3.19 -25.20 9.57
C PHE A 522 -2.02 -24.23 9.80
N LEU A 523 -1.04 -24.62 10.61
CA LEU A 523 0.19 -23.88 10.81
C LEU A 523 1.31 -24.55 10.00
N THR A 524 1.70 -23.95 8.87
CA THR A 524 2.84 -24.42 8.06
C THR A 524 3.75 -23.28 7.59
N PRO A 525 5.06 -23.51 7.39
CA PRO A 525 6.07 -22.48 7.11
C PRO A 525 5.84 -21.61 5.85
N CYS A 526 4.85 -21.95 5.03
CA CYS A 526 4.60 -21.31 3.74
C CYS A 526 3.13 -21.00 3.45
N CYS A 527 2.19 -21.41 4.31
CA CYS A 527 0.75 -21.20 4.18
C CYS A 527 0.13 -21.44 5.57
N SER A 528 -0.32 -20.42 6.30
CA SER A 528 -0.94 -20.63 7.60
C SER A 528 -2.31 -19.96 7.73
N LEU A 529 -3.31 -20.77 8.10
CA LEU A 529 -4.61 -20.26 8.56
C LEU A 529 -4.61 -19.97 10.07
N GLU A 530 -3.44 -20.07 10.71
CA GLU A 530 -3.21 -19.72 12.11
C GLU A 530 -2.03 -18.74 12.22
N THR A 531 -2.05 -17.87 13.22
CA THR A 531 -0.87 -17.05 13.55
C THR A 531 0.01 -17.81 14.54
N PRO A 532 1.32 -18.01 14.25
CA PRO A 532 2.23 -18.60 15.24
C PRO A 532 2.25 -17.78 16.52
N VAL A 533 2.38 -18.45 17.66
CA VAL A 533 2.50 -17.78 18.96
C VAL A 533 3.74 -16.89 19.00
N ASP A 534 3.61 -15.71 19.58
CA ASP A 534 4.75 -14.83 19.83
C ASP A 534 5.71 -15.49 20.82
N LEU A 535 7.00 -15.56 20.47
CA LEU A 535 7.98 -16.30 21.25
C LEU A 535 8.24 -15.66 22.63
N HIS A 536 8.18 -14.33 22.73
CA HIS A 536 8.40 -13.62 23.99
C HIS A 536 7.23 -13.83 24.94
N LEU A 537 6.00 -13.63 24.46
CA LEU A 537 4.79 -13.90 25.24
C LEU A 537 4.71 -15.36 25.65
N TYR A 538 5.01 -16.30 24.73
CA TYR A 538 5.06 -17.73 25.05
C TYR A 538 6.03 -18.03 26.20
N LYS A 539 7.26 -17.49 26.15
CA LYS A 539 8.24 -17.69 27.23
C LYS A 539 7.75 -17.13 28.56
N SER A 540 7.18 -15.93 28.56
CA SER A 540 6.62 -15.30 29.76
C SER A 540 5.53 -16.17 30.38
N VAL A 541 4.53 -16.56 29.60
CA VAL A 541 3.41 -17.40 30.06
C VAL A 541 3.90 -18.76 30.56
N VAL A 542 4.84 -19.41 29.86
CA VAL A 542 5.40 -20.71 30.30
C VAL A 542 6.11 -20.60 31.65
N ILE A 543 6.85 -19.51 31.90
CA ILE A 543 7.49 -19.28 33.20
C ILE A 543 6.41 -19.12 34.28
N GLY A 544 5.40 -18.29 34.05
CA GLY A 544 4.29 -18.10 35.00
C GLY A 544 3.51 -19.39 35.27
N LEU A 545 3.32 -20.24 34.26
CA LEU A 545 2.68 -21.55 34.42
C LEU A 545 3.53 -22.53 35.25
N ILE A 546 4.86 -22.51 35.08
CA ILE A 546 5.76 -23.34 35.91
C ILE A 546 5.67 -22.92 37.37
N ASP A 547 5.60 -21.62 37.64
CA ASP A 547 5.48 -21.13 39.02
C ASP A 547 4.11 -21.43 39.62
N LEU A 548 3.06 -21.30 38.82
CA LEU A 548 1.69 -21.58 39.25
C LEU A 548 1.45 -23.07 39.52
N LEU A 549 1.91 -23.94 38.61
CA LEU A 549 1.66 -25.38 38.66
C LEU A 549 2.80 -26.16 39.35
N GLY A 550 3.90 -25.49 39.70
CA GLY A 550 5.09 -26.06 40.30
C GLY A 550 6.01 -26.84 39.35
N SER A 551 5.55 -27.20 38.14
CA SER A 551 6.37 -27.97 37.19
C SER A 551 5.90 -27.85 35.73
N ARG A 552 6.85 -28.00 34.80
CA ARG A 552 6.59 -28.10 33.35
C ARG A 552 5.86 -29.39 32.96
N LEU A 553 5.78 -30.38 33.85
CA LEU A 553 5.11 -31.67 33.61
C LEU A 553 3.59 -31.58 33.51
N TYR A 554 2.98 -30.47 33.96
CA TYR A 554 1.53 -30.32 34.05
C TYR A 554 0.84 -29.74 32.81
N PHE A 555 1.61 -29.43 31.76
CA PHE A 555 1.05 -28.88 30.53
C PHE A 555 1.86 -29.29 29.30
N ALA A 556 1.22 -29.41 28.16
CA ALA A 556 1.89 -29.60 26.88
C ALA A 556 1.95 -28.25 26.13
N SER A 557 2.92 -28.10 25.23
CA SER A 557 3.07 -26.87 24.45
C SER A 557 3.02 -27.19 22.96
N LYS A 558 2.42 -26.29 22.17
CA LYS A 558 2.31 -26.39 20.71
C LYS A 558 1.69 -27.74 20.29
N VAL A 559 0.59 -28.13 20.94
CA VAL A 559 -0.08 -29.41 20.72
C VAL A 559 -0.84 -29.35 19.40
N LEU A 560 -0.47 -30.22 18.45
CA LEU A 560 -1.22 -30.39 17.21
C LEU A 560 -2.43 -31.29 17.48
N THR A 561 -3.62 -30.75 17.27
CA THR A 561 -4.87 -31.51 17.38
C THR A 561 -5.06 -32.41 16.16
N PRO A 562 -5.83 -33.51 16.27
CA PRO A 562 -6.27 -34.31 15.12
C PRO A 562 -7.08 -33.51 14.08
N TYR A 563 -7.53 -32.30 14.45
CA TYR A 563 -8.35 -31.38 13.66
C TYR A 563 -7.54 -30.20 13.14
N CYS A 564 -6.25 -30.43 12.84
CA CYS A 564 -5.33 -29.51 12.16
C CYS A 564 -4.94 -28.23 12.92
N TYR A 565 -5.58 -27.90 14.05
CA TYR A 565 -5.23 -26.73 14.86
C TYR A 565 -4.04 -26.99 15.77
N THR A 566 -3.23 -25.95 15.99
CA THR A 566 -2.13 -25.97 16.96
C THR A 566 -2.51 -25.23 18.23
N ILE A 567 -2.62 -25.91 19.37
CA ILE A 567 -2.89 -25.28 20.68
C ILE A 567 -1.57 -24.78 21.27
N ASP A 568 -1.51 -23.52 21.72
CA ASP A 568 -0.27 -22.93 22.23
C ASP A 568 0.18 -23.64 23.53
N VAL A 569 -0.74 -23.84 24.47
CA VAL A 569 -0.56 -24.67 25.67
C VAL A 569 -1.83 -25.48 25.97
N GLU A 570 -1.69 -26.79 26.19
CA GLU A 570 -2.78 -27.68 26.62
C GLU A 570 -2.57 -28.06 28.10
N ILE A 571 -3.62 -27.94 28.91
CA ILE A 571 -3.66 -28.40 30.30
C ILE A 571 -4.79 -29.42 30.42
N LYS A 572 -4.53 -30.55 31.10
CA LYS A 572 -5.50 -31.62 31.34
C LYS A 572 -5.95 -31.57 32.79
N LEU A 573 -7.26 -31.68 33.02
CA LEU A 573 -7.85 -31.74 34.35
C LEU A 573 -8.63 -33.05 34.54
N ASP A 574 -8.60 -33.57 35.76
CA ASP A 574 -9.47 -34.68 36.19
C ASP A 574 -10.89 -34.18 36.54
N GLU A 575 -11.74 -35.10 37.05
CA GLU A 575 -13.13 -34.80 37.40
C GLU A 575 -13.25 -33.78 38.53
N ASP A 576 -12.31 -33.79 39.48
CA ASP A 576 -12.26 -32.86 40.62
C ASP A 576 -11.64 -31.50 40.24
N GLY A 577 -11.08 -31.38 39.04
CA GLY A 577 -10.47 -30.17 38.50
C GLY A 577 -8.98 -30.02 38.85
N PHE A 578 -8.32 -31.06 39.36
CA PHE A 578 -6.87 -31.06 39.56
C PHE A 578 -6.13 -31.21 38.24
N VAL A 579 -4.95 -30.61 38.18
CA VAL A 579 -4.12 -30.62 36.97
C VAL A 579 -3.36 -31.94 36.87
N LEU A 580 -3.55 -32.64 35.76
CA LEU A 580 -2.89 -33.89 35.46
C LEU A 580 -1.56 -33.64 34.71
N PRO A 581 -0.54 -34.51 34.88
CA PRO A 581 0.64 -34.49 34.03
C PRO A 581 0.27 -34.64 32.55
N PHE A 582 0.92 -33.89 31.66
CA PHE A 582 0.52 -33.83 30.25
C PHE A 582 0.62 -35.17 29.51
N THR A 583 1.44 -36.10 30.02
CA THR A 583 1.64 -37.45 29.48
C THR A 583 0.49 -38.41 29.80
N VAL A 584 -0.40 -38.06 30.73
CA VAL A 584 -1.55 -38.89 31.12
C VAL A 584 -2.68 -38.70 30.11
N ASP A 585 -3.17 -39.79 29.52
CA ASP A 585 -4.31 -39.76 28.58
C ASP A 585 -5.57 -40.46 29.13
N GLU A 586 -5.46 -41.16 30.26
CA GLU A 586 -6.58 -41.75 31.01
C GLU A 586 -7.10 -40.74 32.05
N ASP A 587 -8.35 -40.89 32.49
CA ASP A 587 -9.00 -40.04 33.51
C ASP A 587 -9.02 -38.53 33.21
N VAL A 588 -8.79 -38.13 31.96
CA VAL A 588 -8.88 -36.74 31.52
C VAL A 588 -10.36 -36.35 31.36
N HIS A 589 -10.90 -35.67 32.36
CA HIS A 589 -12.27 -35.15 32.32
C HIS A 589 -12.39 -33.89 31.46
N LYS A 590 -11.39 -33.00 31.52
CA LYS A 590 -11.42 -31.71 30.84
C LYS A 590 -10.08 -31.34 30.22
N ARG A 591 -10.11 -30.76 29.02
CA ARG A 591 -8.93 -30.22 28.34
C ARG A 591 -9.05 -28.71 28.20
N VAL A 592 -8.07 -27.98 28.70
CA VAL A 592 -7.98 -26.53 28.58
C VAL A 592 -7.02 -26.18 27.44
N ALA A 593 -7.51 -25.43 26.46
CA ALA A 593 -6.71 -24.87 25.39
C ALA A 593 -6.38 -23.40 25.72
N LEU A 594 -5.17 -23.16 26.20
CA LEU A 594 -4.68 -21.82 26.50
C LEU A 594 -4.16 -21.17 25.21
N CYS A 595 -4.86 -20.14 24.74
CA CYS A 595 -4.51 -19.35 23.55
C CYS A 595 -3.73 -18.11 23.98
N ILE A 596 -2.44 -18.05 23.63
CA ILE A 596 -1.55 -16.93 23.95
C ILE A 596 -1.61 -15.95 22.78
N ASP A 597 -2.45 -14.94 22.91
CA ASP A 597 -2.84 -14.09 21.80
C ASP A 597 -1.93 -12.87 21.68
N GLY A 598 -0.93 -12.97 20.80
CA GLY A 598 -0.01 -11.88 20.46
C GLY A 598 -0.67 -10.77 19.63
N PRO A 599 -0.01 -9.59 19.47
CA PRO A 599 -0.58 -8.45 18.76
C PRO A 599 -0.97 -8.75 17.31
N GLN A 600 -0.28 -9.70 16.66
CA GLN A 600 -0.56 -10.12 15.29
C GLN A 600 -1.89 -10.89 15.13
N ARG A 601 -2.52 -11.33 16.23
CA ARG A 601 -3.81 -12.03 16.26
C ARG A 601 -5.02 -11.08 16.34
N PHE A 602 -4.78 -9.79 16.57
CA PHE A 602 -5.81 -8.77 16.70
C PHE A 602 -5.86 -7.83 15.48
N CYS A 603 -6.95 -7.08 15.36
CA CYS A 603 -7.00 -5.91 14.51
C CYS A 603 -5.97 -4.87 14.98
N SER A 604 -5.37 -4.13 14.05
CA SER A 604 -4.30 -3.17 14.38
C SER A 604 -4.79 -1.96 15.18
N ASN A 605 -6.07 -1.64 15.07
CA ASN A 605 -6.70 -0.49 15.72
C ASN A 605 -7.71 -0.87 16.83
N SER A 606 -7.84 -2.16 17.19
CA SER A 606 -8.76 -2.60 18.24
C SER A 606 -8.37 -3.96 18.83
N ASN A 607 -8.85 -4.25 20.04
CA ASN A 607 -8.62 -5.54 20.71
C ASN A 607 -9.55 -6.67 20.19
N ARG A 608 -10.02 -6.59 18.93
CA ARG A 608 -10.84 -7.65 18.30
C ARG A 608 -9.94 -8.67 17.62
N LEU A 609 -10.12 -9.95 17.95
CA LEU A 609 -9.43 -11.05 17.28
C LEU A 609 -9.80 -11.12 15.79
N LEU A 610 -8.81 -11.44 14.96
CA LEU A 610 -9.00 -11.71 13.53
C LEU A 610 -9.82 -12.99 13.32
N GLY A 611 -10.49 -13.09 12.16
CA GLY A 611 -11.44 -14.17 11.88
C GLY A 611 -10.82 -15.56 11.97
N ARG A 612 -9.56 -15.68 11.56
CA ARG A 612 -8.80 -16.93 11.62
C ARG A 612 -8.52 -17.41 13.05
N GLU A 613 -8.41 -16.50 14.01
CA GLU A 613 -8.20 -16.82 15.42
C GLU A 613 -9.54 -17.07 16.11
N ALA A 614 -10.58 -16.30 15.75
CA ALA A 614 -11.93 -16.51 16.26
C ALA A 614 -12.49 -17.88 15.88
N ILE A 615 -12.38 -18.28 14.60
CA ILE A 615 -12.86 -19.60 14.13
C ILE A 615 -12.13 -20.76 14.80
N LYS A 616 -10.80 -20.64 14.99
CA LYS A 616 -10.01 -21.62 15.73
C LYS A 616 -10.58 -21.85 17.12
N GLN A 617 -10.86 -20.76 17.85
CA GLN A 617 -11.40 -20.87 19.19
C GLN A 617 -12.83 -21.41 19.21
N ARG A 618 -13.69 -21.06 18.25
CA ARG A 618 -15.03 -21.67 18.13
C ARG A 618 -14.93 -23.17 17.88
N HIS A 619 -14.11 -23.59 16.92
CA HIS A 619 -13.90 -25.00 16.63
C HIS A 619 -13.32 -25.76 17.82
N LEU A 620 -12.32 -25.22 18.52
CA LEU A 620 -11.77 -25.86 19.73
C LEU A 620 -12.85 -26.07 20.81
N ARG A 621 -13.75 -25.09 21.03
CA ARG A 621 -14.88 -25.26 21.96
C ARG A 621 -15.82 -26.38 21.52
N LEU A 622 -16.16 -26.45 20.24
CA LEU A 622 -17.01 -27.51 19.69
C LEU A 622 -16.35 -28.90 19.74
N LEU A 623 -15.02 -28.94 19.74
CA LEU A 623 -14.22 -30.15 19.93
C LEU A 623 -14.04 -30.55 21.41
N GLY A 624 -14.69 -29.85 22.34
CA GLY A 624 -14.68 -30.18 23.77
C GLY A 624 -13.59 -29.50 24.59
N TYR A 625 -12.82 -28.56 24.01
CA TYR A 625 -11.83 -27.80 24.77
C TYR A 625 -12.45 -26.63 25.52
N GLN A 626 -12.03 -26.42 26.77
CA GLN A 626 -12.19 -25.14 27.43
C GLN A 626 -11.14 -24.16 26.91
N VAL A 627 -11.55 -23.23 26.05
CA VAL A 627 -10.64 -22.21 25.51
C VAL A 627 -10.46 -21.07 26.51
N VAL A 628 -9.22 -20.83 26.93
CA VAL A 628 -8.84 -19.70 27.78
C VAL A 628 -7.91 -18.79 26.99
N GLN A 629 -8.24 -17.51 26.91
CA GLN A 629 -7.42 -16.51 26.23
C GLN A 629 -6.46 -15.82 27.20
N VAL A 630 -5.24 -15.58 26.71
CA VAL A 630 -4.22 -14.74 27.35
C VAL A 630 -3.79 -13.67 26.35
N PRO A 631 -4.46 -12.51 26.32
CA PRO A 631 -4.16 -11.42 25.39
C PRO A 631 -2.87 -10.68 25.75
N TYR A 632 -2.09 -10.29 24.73
CA TYR A 632 -0.84 -9.55 24.92
C TYR A 632 -1.01 -8.23 25.68
N HIS A 633 -2.07 -7.48 25.41
CA HIS A 633 -2.33 -6.18 26.04
C HIS A 633 -2.73 -6.30 27.51
N GLU A 634 -3.15 -7.49 27.98
CA GLU A 634 -3.31 -7.75 29.41
C GLU A 634 -1.97 -8.13 30.05
N LEU A 635 -1.13 -8.93 29.35
CA LEU A 635 0.20 -9.32 29.83
C LEU A 635 1.17 -8.14 29.93
N GLU A 636 1.09 -7.17 29.03
CA GLU A 636 1.96 -5.98 29.02
C GLU A 636 1.71 -5.05 30.22
N LEU A 637 0.56 -5.18 30.89
CA LEU A 637 0.23 -4.42 32.10
C LEU A 637 0.85 -5.02 33.36
N LEU A 638 1.31 -6.27 33.30
CA LEU A 638 1.86 -7.00 34.44
C LEU A 638 3.32 -6.59 34.65
N THR A 639 3.62 -6.11 35.85
CA THR A 639 4.93 -5.55 36.20
C THR A 639 5.83 -6.53 36.92
N SER A 640 5.26 -7.61 37.48
CA SER A 640 5.99 -8.60 38.25
C SER A 640 5.61 -10.03 37.92
N ARG A 641 6.51 -10.96 38.28
CA ARG A 641 6.29 -12.40 38.16
C ARG A 641 5.14 -12.89 39.04
N PHE A 642 4.92 -12.26 40.20
CA PHE A 642 3.81 -12.56 41.09
C PHE A 642 2.46 -12.20 40.46
N GLU A 643 2.34 -11.00 39.88
CA GLU A 643 1.14 -10.57 39.16
C GLU A 643 0.82 -11.47 37.97
N LEU A 644 1.84 -11.98 37.27
CA LEU A 644 1.67 -12.97 36.20
C LEU A 644 1.08 -14.28 36.71
N VAL A 645 1.56 -14.80 37.83
CA VAL A 645 1.02 -16.03 38.43
C VAL A 645 -0.43 -15.84 38.87
N GLU A 646 -0.73 -14.75 39.57
CA GLU A 646 -2.10 -14.41 40.00
C GLU A 646 -3.05 -14.26 38.79
N TYR A 647 -2.58 -13.58 37.75
CA TYR A 647 -3.31 -13.42 36.50
C TYR A 647 -3.63 -14.78 35.85
N LEU A 648 -2.64 -15.67 35.73
CA LEU A 648 -2.82 -17.00 35.13
C LEU A 648 -3.73 -17.88 36.00
N GLN A 649 -3.57 -17.83 37.32
CA GLN A 649 -4.43 -18.54 38.27
C GLN A 649 -5.88 -18.14 38.08
N ARG A 650 -6.15 -16.82 38.02
CA ARG A 650 -7.48 -16.29 37.75
C ARG A 650 -7.97 -16.76 36.38
N LYS A 651 -7.19 -16.63 35.30
CA LYS A 651 -7.64 -17.04 33.96
C LYS A 651 -7.98 -18.54 33.87
N LEU A 652 -7.23 -19.41 34.54
CA LEU A 652 -7.40 -20.86 34.47
C LEU A 652 -8.48 -21.40 35.42
N PHE A 653 -8.57 -20.86 36.64
CA PHE A 653 -9.33 -21.46 37.74
C PHE A 653 -10.46 -20.60 38.33
N SER A 654 -10.82 -19.45 37.72
CA SER A 654 -11.86 -18.53 38.23
C SER A 654 -13.25 -19.12 38.49
N GLN A 655 -13.53 -20.37 38.13
CA GLN A 655 -14.84 -21.00 38.35
C GLN A 655 -14.85 -22.11 39.41
N ASN A 656 -13.73 -22.37 40.08
CA ASN A 656 -13.72 -23.28 41.22
C ASN A 656 -13.61 -22.45 42.51
N SER A 657 -14.62 -22.60 43.37
CA SER A 657 -14.63 -22.21 44.79
C SER A 657 -13.26 -22.39 45.46
N PRO A 658 -12.92 -21.58 46.47
CA PRO A 658 -11.55 -21.42 46.96
C PRO A 658 -10.95 -22.78 47.32
N VAL A 659 -10.05 -23.26 46.45
CA VAL A 659 -9.21 -24.40 46.75
C VAL A 659 -8.22 -23.90 47.79
N HIS A 660 -8.43 -24.32 49.03
CA HIS A 660 -7.42 -24.20 50.08
C HIS A 660 -6.16 -24.95 49.62
N TRP A 661 -5.04 -24.25 49.67
CA TRP A 661 -3.68 -24.72 49.34
C TRP A 661 -3.25 -25.93 50.17
#